data_AF-A0A512PNV9-F1
#
_entry.id   AF-A0A512PNV9-F1
#
_cell.length_a   1.000
_cell.length_b   1.000
_cell.length_c   1.000
_cell.angle_alpha   90.00
_cell.angle_beta   90.00
_cell.angle_gamma   90.00
#
_symmetry.space_group_name_H-M   'P 1'
#
loop_
_entity.id
_entity.type
_entity.pdbx_description
1 polymer ?
#
loop_
_entity_poly.entity_id
_entity_poly.type
_entity_poly.pdbx_seq_one_letter_code
_entity_poly.pdbx_strand_id
1 'polypeptide(L)'
;MKRPVEFNQKSQIVRWLTIFLVTIFAMVTVSVLNGGHGAQAADNEVKATNTFNIPKRPDLQFTYVHRPFNKLSGAGLWEGSDYAAQISADEAGKIDYWMPDYGLQLFIYHGNFADKYKDINEFRAKLTKNDMKTIKVIHNTDDLQVKDGKPTLYYQAMMGLYTLEGLQYATNLETIIMVPSSKLSATLWGQGLKDIHGNLWDISALKNLNNLKTVRLFSLSVTDVSALANKPKLTELNLMFNQIADLSPLETNRGNPGLDLSTGFSYQHILLTPVTLNKNLKQYTTPSFIIKDLAADNLPVRPFDPINEFNDYPSLYPSTADSANVDTTTLTWTNFLPDQGQAYGSLSSHWKDPNSDFEGWIMVPYTLKDGVGNVSVNYQLLKSNGELITLGPGDMLSGDVGSSFNVLTDEVPEKSIARIEANGYEQDKIIGGSGKYSDYIEHNGMANVVDAEGKFTNDPQQLTVLFSPRTVHIPVNYVDSDGKPVANINDGNLNGKVDMKISATDIAALKKTINGYTFSYFEGMDGKKIDDLTTLTYGDLETGLKVVYTKSNSPTPETKPDTNANPGAETTKPDSGSSTTENQSDSATGGKTSKKGEAVYALKKIYLYKNKDFKKSERIASYAQKPRINRPMFVVTDYAKSQAGATRYKVRDVNHHSKTAGMIGYITANWKYVRPVYYHSLHQTITVINPNGVNEYQNKNLTGKVKNFKQGTQLKVKGFVTHNLTTRYQLNNGNYVTANRKLVISGKLEQPTKIKAKKTIYRYSNANFGKRISKVKKGTVLKVKKWTYSKPYSLTSFGTKRYQVAGGYVTGNPAYVKIIK
;
A
#
# COMPACT_ATOMS: atom_id res chain seq x y z
N MET A 1 -31.13 51.72 2.34
CA MET A 1 -31.59 53.04 2.85
C MET A 1 -31.74 52.96 4.38
N LYS A 2 -32.11 54.06 5.05
CA LYS A 2 -32.34 54.15 6.52
C LYS A 2 -33.66 53.42 6.92
N ARG A 3 -33.72 52.68 8.05
CA ARG A 3 -34.32 53.00 9.39
C ARG A 3 -35.85 53.26 9.41
N PRO A 4 -36.55 53.36 10.56
CA PRO A 4 -36.20 53.04 11.98
C PRO A 4 -36.98 51.77 12.44
N VAL A 5 -37.57 51.50 13.63
CA VAL A 5 -37.82 52.10 14.98
C VAL A 5 -38.07 50.90 15.95
N GLU A 6 -38.03 50.93 17.29
CA GLU A 6 -37.60 51.90 18.32
C GLU A 6 -36.26 51.38 18.96
N PHE A 7 -35.83 51.37 20.24
CA PHE A 7 -36.31 51.73 21.60
C PHE A 7 -37.43 50.82 22.17
N ASN A 8 -37.70 50.70 23.48
CA ASN A 8 -37.15 51.29 24.73
C ASN A 8 -37.10 50.13 25.81
N GLN A 9 -36.59 50.19 27.06
CA GLN A 9 -36.10 51.28 27.93
C GLN A 9 -34.99 50.78 28.91
N LYS A 10 -34.73 51.55 29.98
CA LYS A 10 -33.70 51.46 31.04
C LYS A 10 -34.39 51.30 32.42
N SER A 11 -33.78 50.97 33.58
CA SER A 11 -32.45 50.44 34.00
C SER A 11 -32.42 50.36 35.57
N GLN A 12 -31.24 50.15 36.18
CA GLN A 12 -30.90 50.25 37.63
C GLN A 12 -31.13 48.94 38.43
N ILE A 13 -30.27 48.52 39.37
CA ILE A 13 -29.06 49.12 39.97
C ILE A 13 -27.91 48.11 40.06
N VAL A 14 -26.67 48.59 40.11
CA VAL A 14 -25.45 47.79 40.37
C VAL A 14 -24.78 48.28 41.66
N ARG A 15 -24.08 47.38 42.37
CA ARG A 15 -23.34 47.52 43.64
C ARG A 15 -24.11 47.17 44.92
N TRP A 16 -23.91 45.94 45.37
CA TRP A 16 -23.31 45.71 46.69
C TRP A 16 -22.05 44.84 46.51
N LEU A 17 -21.02 45.05 47.33
CA LEU A 17 -19.74 44.33 47.26
C LEU A 17 -19.86 43.00 48.05
N THR A 18 -19.35 41.86 47.55
CA THR A 18 -17.95 41.38 47.56
C THR A 18 -17.41 41.02 48.96
N ILE A 19 -16.70 39.88 49.04
CA ILE A 19 -15.94 39.32 50.19
C ILE A 19 -16.77 38.56 51.27
N PHE A 20 -17.05 37.28 51.01
CA PHE A 20 -16.76 36.11 51.89
C PHE A 20 -17.09 34.83 51.08
N LEU A 21 -16.13 34.09 50.49
CA LEU A 21 -15.16 33.13 51.05
C LEU A 21 -15.69 31.68 51.29
N VAL A 22 -14.97 30.71 50.69
CA VAL A 22 -14.86 29.28 51.05
C VAL A 22 -15.97 28.28 50.59
N THR A 23 -15.71 27.64 49.43
CA THR A 23 -16.11 26.26 48.98
C THR A 23 -17.61 25.88 48.88
N ILE A 24 -18.05 25.01 47.95
CA ILE A 24 -17.34 23.97 47.19
C ILE A 24 -17.91 23.78 45.75
N PHE A 25 -17.18 23.05 44.90
CA PHE A 25 -17.54 22.65 43.52
C PHE A 25 -18.80 21.75 43.45
N ALA A 26 -19.52 21.59 42.32
CA ALA A 26 -19.58 22.35 41.07
C ALA A 26 -20.79 21.85 40.23
N MET A 27 -21.48 22.74 39.51
CA MET A 27 -22.33 22.41 38.34
C MET A 27 -22.70 23.68 37.55
N VAL A 28 -22.79 23.56 36.22
CA VAL A 28 -23.43 24.48 35.25
C VAL A 28 -23.03 25.98 35.26
N THR A 29 -22.28 26.41 34.25
CA THR A 29 -22.35 27.72 33.51
C THR A 29 -21.14 27.85 32.57
N VAL A 30 -21.17 28.55 31.43
CA VAL A 30 -22.26 28.91 30.50
C VAL A 30 -21.63 29.12 29.10
N SER A 31 -22.43 29.05 28.04
CA SER A 31 -21.97 29.06 26.63
C SER A 31 -21.51 30.42 26.08
N VAL A 32 -21.01 30.33 24.84
CA VAL A 32 -21.12 31.23 23.66
C VAL A 32 -19.78 31.78 23.12
N LEU A 33 -19.69 31.89 21.78
CA LEU A 33 -18.60 32.45 20.94
C LEU A 33 -17.38 31.55 20.63
N ASN A 34 -17.60 30.47 19.88
CA ASN A 34 -17.08 30.39 18.51
C ASN A 34 -17.77 29.27 17.71
N GLY A 35 -17.81 29.40 16.37
CA GLY A 35 -18.54 28.50 15.50
C GLY A 35 -17.83 27.17 15.26
N GLY A 36 -18.37 26.09 15.81
CA GLY A 36 -18.02 24.71 15.48
C GLY A 36 -19.19 23.79 15.85
N HIS A 37 -19.66 22.96 14.91
CA HIS A 37 -20.80 22.07 15.12
C HIS A 37 -20.37 20.81 15.90
N GLY A 38 -20.18 20.96 17.21
CA GLY A 38 -20.00 19.83 18.12
C GLY A 38 -21.34 19.12 18.37
N ALA A 39 -21.48 17.88 17.92
CA ALA A 39 -22.68 17.08 18.16
C ALA A 39 -22.81 16.70 19.65
N GLN A 40 -24.00 16.91 20.23
CA GLN A 40 -24.32 16.51 21.59
C GLN A 40 -24.85 15.06 21.61
N ALA A 41 -24.04 14.12 22.08
CA ALA A 41 -24.35 12.69 22.07
C ALA A 41 -25.16 12.25 23.30
N ALA A 42 -26.45 12.61 23.35
CA ALA A 42 -27.34 12.30 24.49
C ALA A 42 -28.66 11.60 24.14
N ASP A 43 -29.36 12.01 23.05
CA ASP A 43 -30.77 11.61 22.83
C ASP A 43 -31.01 10.68 21.61
N ASN A 44 -29.95 10.17 20.95
CA ASN A 44 -30.05 9.40 19.70
C ASN A 44 -29.95 7.87 19.92
N GLU A 45 -30.78 7.28 20.78
CA GLU A 45 -30.87 5.81 20.90
C GLU A 45 -31.97 5.22 20.01
N VAL A 46 -31.60 4.32 19.08
CA VAL A 46 -32.54 3.56 18.24
C VAL A 46 -32.61 2.11 18.70
N LYS A 47 -33.82 1.60 18.88
CA LYS A 47 -34.10 0.28 19.46
C LYS A 47 -34.09 -0.87 18.44
N ALA A 48 -33.73 -2.06 18.91
CA ALA A 48 -33.72 -3.30 18.14
C ALA A 48 -35.09 -3.64 17.54
N THR A 49 -35.08 -4.18 16.31
CA THR A 49 -36.27 -4.77 15.67
C THR A 49 -36.14 -6.29 15.59
N ASN A 50 -37.29 -6.99 15.59
CA ASN A 50 -37.33 -8.45 15.46
C ASN A 50 -37.22 -8.94 13.98
N THR A 51 -36.57 -8.16 13.10
CA THR A 51 -36.61 -8.35 11.64
C THR A 51 -35.24 -8.77 11.11
N PHE A 52 -35.12 -10.04 10.69
CA PHE A 52 -33.84 -10.68 10.33
C PHE A 52 -33.74 -10.95 8.82
N ASN A 53 -33.20 -10.00 8.06
CA ASN A 53 -33.27 -10.00 6.59
C ASN A 53 -31.93 -10.18 5.86
N ILE A 54 -30.80 -10.38 6.55
CA ILE A 54 -29.51 -10.71 5.92
C ILE A 54 -29.33 -12.25 5.89
N PRO A 55 -29.45 -12.94 4.74
CA PRO A 55 -29.49 -14.39 4.69
C PRO A 55 -28.11 -15.04 4.88
N LYS A 56 -28.07 -16.22 5.52
CA LYS A 56 -26.86 -17.04 5.71
C LYS A 56 -26.49 -17.86 4.47
N ARG A 57 -26.30 -17.17 3.33
CA ARG A 57 -25.98 -17.77 2.02
C ARG A 57 -24.51 -17.54 1.60
N PRO A 58 -23.83 -18.51 0.95
CA PRO A 58 -22.40 -18.44 0.62
C PRO A 58 -22.06 -17.49 -0.55
N ASP A 59 -23.09 -17.02 -1.25
CA ASP A 59 -23.07 -16.10 -2.38
C ASP A 59 -23.30 -14.63 -1.97
N LEU A 60 -23.38 -14.30 -0.68
CA LEU A 60 -23.35 -12.92 -0.22
C LEU A 60 -22.06 -12.22 -0.66
N GLN A 61 -22.23 -11.06 -1.31
CA GLN A 61 -21.14 -10.20 -1.73
C GLN A 61 -20.83 -9.17 -0.63
N PHE A 62 -19.82 -9.47 0.18
CA PHE A 62 -19.32 -8.52 1.18
C PHE A 62 -18.47 -7.43 0.54
N THR A 63 -18.69 -6.18 0.94
CA THR A 63 -17.93 -5.02 0.47
C THR A 63 -16.45 -5.19 0.82
N TYR A 64 -15.58 -4.81 -0.13
CA TYR A 64 -14.13 -5.04 -0.11
C TYR A 64 -13.66 -6.52 -0.17
N VAL A 65 -14.57 -7.50 -0.25
CA VAL A 65 -14.21 -8.93 -0.40
C VAL A 65 -14.38 -9.37 -1.85
N HIS A 66 -13.34 -9.14 -2.64
CA HIS A 66 -13.37 -9.33 -4.09
C HIS A 66 -12.53 -10.52 -4.58
N ARG A 67 -12.93 -11.12 -5.71
CA ARG A 67 -12.20 -12.23 -6.34
C ARG A 67 -10.94 -11.70 -7.04
N PRO A 68 -9.75 -12.28 -6.82
CA PRO A 68 -8.55 -11.88 -7.55
C PRO A 68 -8.67 -12.25 -9.03
N PHE A 69 -8.06 -11.46 -9.93
CA PHE A 69 -8.32 -11.56 -11.37
C PHE A 69 -7.97 -12.94 -11.99
N ASN A 70 -7.02 -13.67 -11.41
CA ASN A 70 -6.70 -15.06 -11.79
C ASN A 70 -7.67 -16.13 -11.22
N LYS A 71 -8.83 -15.69 -10.69
CA LYS A 71 -9.97 -16.50 -10.21
C LYS A 71 -11.32 -16.02 -10.75
N LEU A 72 -11.31 -15.15 -11.76
CA LEU A 72 -12.51 -14.76 -12.50
C LEU A 72 -12.96 -15.84 -13.47
N SER A 73 -14.15 -15.66 -14.04
CA SER A 73 -14.63 -16.43 -15.19
C SER A 73 -13.73 -16.17 -16.41
N GLY A 74 -13.26 -17.23 -17.07
CA GLY A 74 -12.35 -17.14 -18.21
C GLY A 74 -11.28 -18.24 -18.18
N ALA A 75 -10.22 -18.09 -18.98
CA ALA A 75 -9.16 -19.09 -19.06
C ALA A 75 -8.17 -19.07 -17.87
N GLY A 76 -8.26 -18.08 -16.97
CA GLY A 76 -7.37 -17.95 -15.81
C GLY A 76 -5.92 -17.55 -16.15
N LEU A 77 -5.68 -17.03 -17.35
CA LEU A 77 -4.35 -16.71 -17.91
C LEU A 77 -3.81 -15.32 -17.52
N TRP A 78 -4.38 -14.70 -16.48
CA TRP A 78 -3.97 -13.37 -16.02
C TRP A 78 -2.62 -13.38 -15.30
N GLU A 79 -1.60 -12.79 -15.94
CA GLU A 79 -0.23 -12.65 -15.42
C GLU A 79 0.07 -11.23 -14.85
N GLY A 80 -0.94 -10.36 -14.77
CA GLY A 80 -0.84 -8.98 -14.25
C GLY A 80 -0.76 -7.90 -15.33
N SER A 81 -1.10 -6.66 -14.95
CA SER A 81 -1.23 -5.51 -15.88
C SER A 81 0.08 -5.13 -16.57
N ASP A 82 1.23 -5.27 -15.90
CA ASP A 82 2.57 -5.15 -16.51
C ASP A 82 2.77 -6.11 -17.68
N TYR A 83 2.30 -7.36 -17.57
CA TYR A 83 2.37 -8.36 -18.63
C TYR A 83 1.33 -8.07 -19.72
N ALA A 84 0.09 -7.78 -19.31
CA ALA A 84 -0.98 -7.38 -20.22
C ALA A 84 -0.54 -6.24 -21.13
N ALA A 85 0.10 -5.19 -20.59
CA ALA A 85 0.61 -4.04 -21.34
C ALA A 85 1.71 -4.39 -22.35
N GLN A 86 2.53 -5.42 -22.11
CA GLN A 86 3.63 -5.85 -22.99
C GLN A 86 3.17 -6.61 -24.24
N ILE A 87 1.95 -7.18 -24.25
CA ILE A 87 1.35 -7.83 -25.42
C ILE A 87 1.14 -6.80 -26.53
N SER A 88 1.48 -7.13 -27.79
CA SER A 88 1.41 -6.15 -28.87
C SER A 88 -0.02 -5.66 -29.12
N ALA A 89 -0.17 -4.44 -29.64
CA ALA A 89 -1.48 -3.83 -29.89
C ALA A 89 -2.32 -4.62 -30.92
N ASP A 90 -1.64 -5.30 -31.83
CA ASP A 90 -2.19 -6.12 -32.93
C ASP A 90 -2.17 -7.64 -32.64
N GLU A 91 -1.81 -8.06 -31.42
CA GLU A 91 -1.67 -9.50 -31.08
C GLU A 91 -3.02 -10.12 -30.72
N ALA A 92 -3.63 -10.77 -31.71
CA ALA A 92 -4.86 -11.55 -31.57
C ALA A 92 -4.66 -12.88 -30.80
N GLY A 93 -5.74 -13.52 -30.36
CA GLY A 93 -5.71 -14.81 -29.65
C GLY A 93 -5.11 -14.76 -28.23
N LYS A 94 -4.96 -13.55 -27.67
CA LYS A 94 -4.38 -13.30 -26.34
C LYS A 94 -5.35 -12.67 -25.33
N ILE A 95 -6.64 -12.60 -25.66
CA ILE A 95 -7.63 -11.82 -24.90
C ILE A 95 -7.63 -12.12 -23.38
N ASP A 96 -7.56 -13.37 -22.95
CA ASP A 96 -7.54 -13.75 -21.52
C ASP A 96 -6.30 -13.26 -20.74
N TYR A 97 -5.24 -12.80 -21.41
CA TYR A 97 -4.04 -12.22 -20.79
C TYR A 97 -4.13 -10.69 -20.64
N TRP A 98 -5.08 -10.02 -21.30
CA TRP A 98 -5.21 -8.55 -21.26
C TRP A 98 -6.63 -8.01 -21.06
N MET A 99 -7.64 -8.87 -21.11
CA MET A 99 -9.04 -8.65 -20.72
C MET A 99 -9.52 -9.94 -20.00
N PRO A 100 -9.16 -10.14 -18.72
CA PRO A 100 -9.22 -11.46 -18.08
C PRO A 100 -10.62 -11.92 -17.68
N ASP A 101 -11.60 -10.99 -17.62
CA ASP A 101 -12.97 -11.28 -17.22
C ASP A 101 -13.83 -11.68 -18.44
N TYR A 102 -14.34 -12.92 -18.45
CA TYR A 102 -15.17 -13.44 -19.53
C TYR A 102 -16.57 -12.82 -19.59
N GLY A 103 -17.08 -12.28 -18.47
CA GLY A 103 -18.29 -11.46 -18.45
C GLY A 103 -18.08 -10.16 -19.22
N LEU A 104 -16.96 -9.47 -18.97
CA LEU A 104 -16.58 -8.28 -19.75
C LEU A 104 -16.40 -8.61 -21.25
N GLN A 105 -15.74 -9.73 -21.57
CA GLN A 105 -15.59 -10.16 -22.97
C GLN A 105 -16.94 -10.39 -23.67
N LEU A 106 -17.88 -11.08 -23.02
CA LEU A 106 -19.24 -11.28 -23.55
C LEU A 106 -20.02 -9.96 -23.68
N PHE A 107 -19.92 -9.08 -22.70
CA PHE A 107 -20.57 -7.78 -22.68
C PHE A 107 -20.08 -6.88 -23.82
N ILE A 108 -18.76 -6.78 -24.01
CA ILE A 108 -18.14 -6.02 -25.10
C ILE A 108 -18.40 -6.66 -26.47
N TYR A 109 -18.40 -7.99 -26.58
CA TYR A 109 -18.78 -8.68 -27.82
C TYR A 109 -20.20 -8.31 -28.24
N HIS A 110 -21.19 -8.54 -27.37
CA HIS A 110 -22.60 -8.30 -27.69
C HIS A 110 -22.93 -6.81 -27.85
N GLY A 111 -22.30 -5.92 -27.08
CA GLY A 111 -22.58 -4.48 -27.12
C GLY A 111 -21.87 -3.71 -28.25
N ASN A 112 -20.75 -4.21 -28.79
CA ASN A 112 -19.92 -3.44 -29.71
C ASN A 112 -19.35 -4.20 -30.92
N PHE A 113 -19.41 -5.53 -30.98
CA PHE A 113 -18.70 -6.31 -31.99
C PHE A 113 -19.48 -7.49 -32.61
N ALA A 114 -20.75 -7.69 -32.26
CA ALA A 114 -21.59 -8.76 -32.80
C ALA A 114 -21.76 -8.71 -34.33
N ASP A 115 -21.72 -7.51 -34.93
CA ASP A 115 -21.78 -7.34 -36.40
C ASP A 115 -20.42 -7.57 -37.10
N LYS A 116 -19.33 -7.68 -36.33
CA LYS A 116 -17.95 -7.75 -36.85
C LYS A 116 -17.35 -9.17 -36.82
N TYR A 117 -17.77 -9.99 -35.86
CA TYR A 117 -17.32 -11.37 -35.72
C TYR A 117 -18.55 -12.29 -35.62
N LYS A 118 -18.51 -13.43 -36.30
CA LYS A 118 -19.63 -14.39 -36.42
C LYS A 118 -20.14 -14.90 -35.08
N ASP A 119 -19.22 -15.12 -34.13
CA ASP A 119 -19.52 -15.63 -32.80
C ASP A 119 -18.43 -15.25 -31.79
N ILE A 120 -18.71 -15.48 -30.50
CA ILE A 120 -17.81 -15.17 -29.37
C ILE A 120 -16.44 -15.87 -29.48
N ASN A 121 -16.33 -17.02 -30.16
CA ASN A 121 -15.06 -17.71 -30.33
C ASN A 121 -14.21 -17.02 -31.40
N GLU A 122 -14.83 -16.58 -32.49
CA GLU A 122 -14.14 -15.77 -33.50
C GLU A 122 -13.68 -14.43 -32.92
N PHE A 123 -14.54 -13.75 -32.14
CA PHE A 123 -14.17 -12.54 -31.38
C PHE A 123 -12.95 -12.81 -30.48
N ARG A 124 -12.99 -13.83 -29.61
CA ARG A 124 -11.87 -14.17 -28.72
C ARG A 124 -10.59 -14.58 -29.46
N ALA A 125 -10.71 -15.19 -30.64
CA ALA A 125 -9.58 -15.58 -31.47
C ALA A 125 -8.97 -14.41 -32.25
N LYS A 126 -9.76 -13.42 -32.66
CA LYS A 126 -9.34 -12.35 -33.59
C LYS A 126 -9.24 -10.94 -32.97
N LEU A 127 -9.84 -10.66 -31.82
CA LEU A 127 -9.81 -9.34 -31.20
C LEU A 127 -8.39 -8.94 -30.79
N THR A 128 -8.01 -7.73 -31.16
CA THR A 128 -6.77 -7.05 -30.79
C THR A 128 -7.06 -5.82 -29.89
N LYS A 129 -6.02 -5.24 -29.30
CA LYS A 129 -6.16 -3.97 -28.55
C LYS A 129 -6.39 -2.77 -29.48
N ASN A 130 -5.95 -2.86 -30.74
CA ASN A 130 -6.24 -1.85 -31.75
C ASN A 130 -7.72 -1.86 -32.14
N ASP A 131 -8.39 -3.01 -32.13
CA ASP A 131 -9.84 -3.09 -32.34
C ASP A 131 -10.63 -2.36 -31.24
N MET A 132 -10.20 -2.44 -29.98
CA MET A 132 -10.86 -1.72 -28.86
C MET A 132 -10.96 -0.20 -29.09
N LYS A 133 -10.05 0.38 -29.90
CA LYS A 133 -10.06 1.82 -30.23
C LYS A 133 -11.24 2.23 -31.13
N THR A 134 -12.00 1.30 -31.71
CA THR A 134 -13.24 1.64 -32.45
C THR A 134 -14.42 1.90 -31.52
N ILE A 135 -14.34 1.49 -30.24
CA ILE A 135 -15.39 1.75 -29.26
C ILE A 135 -15.37 3.24 -28.88
N LYS A 136 -16.46 3.93 -29.21
CA LYS A 136 -16.78 5.29 -28.70
C LYS A 136 -17.89 5.29 -27.64
N VAL A 137 -18.83 4.36 -27.74
CA VAL A 137 -20.01 4.29 -26.89
C VAL A 137 -20.22 2.84 -26.46
N ILE A 138 -20.36 2.64 -25.15
CA ILE A 138 -20.95 1.44 -24.55
C ILE A 138 -22.29 1.89 -23.97
N HIS A 139 -23.38 1.31 -24.47
CA HIS A 139 -24.74 1.66 -24.06
C HIS A 139 -25.61 0.40 -24.03
N ASN A 140 -26.42 0.24 -22.97
CA ASN A 140 -27.08 -1.01 -22.63
C ASN A 140 -28.62 -0.85 -22.63
N THR A 141 -29.22 -0.61 -23.79
CA THR A 141 -30.69 -0.45 -23.91
C THR A 141 -31.47 -1.65 -23.35
N ASP A 142 -32.72 -1.43 -22.96
CA ASP A 142 -33.64 -2.50 -22.54
C ASP A 142 -33.68 -3.66 -23.54
N ASP A 143 -33.68 -3.39 -24.85
CA ASP A 143 -33.76 -4.43 -25.89
C ASP A 143 -32.50 -5.30 -25.99
N LEU A 144 -31.35 -4.81 -25.52
CA LEU A 144 -30.14 -5.62 -25.34
C LEU A 144 -30.19 -6.44 -24.06
N GLN A 145 -30.90 -5.97 -23.02
CA GLN A 145 -30.97 -6.59 -21.69
C GLN A 145 -32.12 -7.60 -21.53
N VAL A 146 -33.25 -7.37 -22.19
CA VAL A 146 -34.52 -8.08 -22.01
C VAL A 146 -34.98 -8.68 -23.32
N LYS A 147 -35.26 -9.98 -23.34
CA LYS A 147 -35.93 -10.65 -24.46
C LYS A 147 -37.00 -11.60 -23.95
N ASP A 148 -38.21 -11.51 -24.52
CA ASP A 148 -39.35 -12.37 -24.18
C ASP A 148 -39.65 -12.40 -22.65
N GLY A 149 -39.49 -11.24 -21.99
CA GLY A 149 -39.65 -11.07 -20.53
C GLY A 149 -38.51 -11.65 -19.67
N LYS A 150 -37.40 -12.09 -20.28
CA LYS A 150 -36.29 -12.79 -19.62
C LYS A 150 -34.96 -12.06 -19.81
N PRO A 151 -34.00 -12.23 -18.90
CA PRO A 151 -32.66 -11.64 -19.03
C PRO A 151 -31.90 -12.27 -20.21
N THR A 152 -31.27 -11.44 -21.03
CA THR A 152 -30.36 -11.89 -22.09
C THR A 152 -29.00 -12.31 -21.52
N LEU A 153 -28.18 -12.96 -22.36
CA LEU A 153 -26.77 -13.22 -22.03
C LEU A 153 -25.98 -11.91 -21.82
N TYR A 154 -26.37 -10.81 -22.47
CA TYR A 154 -25.75 -9.50 -22.29
C TYR A 154 -26.08 -8.90 -20.91
N TYR A 155 -27.32 -9.01 -20.44
CA TYR A 155 -27.67 -8.68 -19.05
C TYR A 155 -26.86 -9.54 -18.06
N GLN A 156 -26.85 -10.86 -18.26
CA GLN A 156 -26.12 -11.79 -17.38
C GLN A 156 -24.62 -11.52 -17.36
N ALA A 157 -24.02 -11.15 -18.49
CA ALA A 157 -22.63 -10.76 -18.60
C ALA A 157 -22.34 -9.44 -17.84
N MET A 158 -23.21 -8.43 -17.99
CA MET A 158 -23.09 -7.15 -17.29
C MET A 158 -23.20 -7.30 -15.76
N MET A 159 -24.14 -8.12 -15.27
CA MET A 159 -24.30 -8.37 -13.83
C MET A 159 -23.21 -9.30 -13.26
N GLY A 160 -22.61 -10.15 -14.10
CA GLY A 160 -21.65 -11.20 -13.70
C GLY A 160 -20.17 -10.84 -13.83
N LEU A 161 -19.82 -9.73 -14.47
CA LEU A 161 -18.42 -9.25 -14.57
C LEU A 161 -17.98 -8.53 -13.29
N TYR A 162 -16.69 -8.62 -12.95
CA TYR A 162 -16.11 -8.08 -11.72
C TYR A 162 -15.17 -6.87 -11.95
N THR A 163 -14.61 -6.73 -13.14
CA THR A 163 -13.58 -5.72 -13.49
C THR A 163 -13.77 -5.21 -14.92
N LEU A 164 -13.34 -3.98 -15.18
CA LEU A 164 -13.20 -3.40 -16.53
C LEU A 164 -11.79 -3.57 -17.14
N GLU A 165 -10.89 -4.33 -16.52
CA GLU A 165 -9.54 -4.60 -17.03
C GLU A 165 -9.56 -5.13 -18.47
N GLY A 166 -8.85 -4.45 -19.36
CA GLY A 166 -8.90 -4.58 -20.82
C GLY A 166 -9.63 -3.44 -21.53
N LEU A 167 -10.50 -2.68 -20.85
CA LEU A 167 -11.20 -1.54 -21.43
C LEU A 167 -10.31 -0.30 -21.58
N GLN A 168 -9.17 -0.21 -20.89
CA GLN A 168 -8.21 0.90 -21.01
C GLN A 168 -7.63 1.06 -22.44
N TYR A 169 -7.77 0.04 -23.30
CA TYR A 169 -7.38 0.10 -24.71
C TYR A 169 -8.44 0.78 -25.60
N ALA A 170 -9.66 1.00 -25.11
CA ALA A 170 -10.70 1.79 -25.79
C ALA A 170 -10.45 3.30 -25.64
N THR A 171 -9.30 3.79 -26.12
CA THR A 171 -8.84 5.18 -25.91
C THR A 171 -9.76 6.26 -26.50
N ASN A 172 -10.72 5.88 -27.34
CA ASN A 172 -11.72 6.75 -27.95
C ASN A 172 -13.09 6.69 -27.25
N LEU A 173 -13.22 6.00 -26.11
CA LEU A 173 -14.47 5.89 -25.35
C LEU A 173 -14.91 7.27 -24.83
N GLU A 174 -16.10 7.69 -25.26
CA GLU A 174 -16.77 8.94 -24.87
C GLU A 174 -17.95 8.68 -23.92
N THR A 175 -18.59 7.51 -23.99
CA THR A 175 -19.77 7.17 -23.19
C THR A 175 -19.68 5.72 -22.70
N ILE A 176 -19.91 5.51 -21.40
CA ILE A 176 -20.12 4.18 -20.81
C ILE A 176 -21.37 4.19 -19.93
N ILE A 177 -22.34 3.36 -20.27
CA ILE A 177 -23.61 3.22 -19.56
C ILE A 177 -23.84 1.72 -19.28
N MET A 178 -23.90 1.39 -18.00
CA MET A 178 -24.24 0.08 -17.44
C MET A 178 -25.29 0.30 -16.34
N VAL A 179 -26.55 0.28 -16.78
CA VAL A 179 -27.75 0.49 -15.95
C VAL A 179 -28.68 -0.73 -16.10
N PRO A 180 -28.81 -1.60 -15.08
CA PRO A 180 -29.68 -2.78 -15.11
C PRO A 180 -31.16 -2.43 -15.42
N SER A 181 -31.78 -3.19 -16.32
CA SER A 181 -33.17 -2.96 -16.73
C SER A 181 -34.15 -3.14 -15.56
N SER A 182 -34.95 -2.11 -15.28
CA SER A 182 -36.00 -2.13 -14.26
C SER A 182 -37.15 -3.10 -14.57
N LYS A 183 -37.27 -3.55 -15.83
CA LYS A 183 -38.19 -4.64 -16.22
C LYS A 183 -37.77 -5.98 -15.62
N LEU A 184 -36.46 -6.21 -15.45
CA LEU A 184 -35.92 -7.45 -14.90
C LEU A 184 -35.85 -7.43 -13.37
N SER A 185 -35.62 -6.26 -12.74
CA SER A 185 -35.60 -6.15 -11.28
C SER A 185 -36.93 -6.61 -10.66
N ALA A 186 -38.05 -6.04 -11.13
CA ALA A 186 -39.38 -6.34 -10.62
C ALA A 186 -39.80 -7.82 -10.81
N THR A 187 -39.39 -8.44 -11.91
CA THR A 187 -39.79 -9.82 -12.27
C THR A 187 -38.89 -10.89 -11.65
N LEU A 188 -37.58 -10.64 -11.50
CA LEU A 188 -36.64 -11.63 -10.97
C LEU A 188 -36.45 -11.52 -9.44
N TRP A 189 -36.60 -10.32 -8.87
CA TRP A 189 -36.28 -10.04 -7.45
C TRP A 189 -37.45 -9.44 -6.66
N GLY A 190 -38.59 -9.19 -7.33
CA GLY A 190 -39.86 -8.79 -6.74
C GLY A 190 -40.12 -7.28 -6.73
N GLN A 191 -41.25 -6.87 -6.15
CA GLN A 191 -41.74 -5.48 -6.07
C GLN A 191 -40.90 -4.54 -5.18
N GLY A 192 -39.70 -4.96 -4.76
CA GLY A 192 -38.69 -4.11 -4.14
C GLY A 192 -37.33 -4.43 -4.74
N LEU A 193 -36.41 -3.47 -4.76
CA LEU A 193 -35.09 -3.56 -5.40
C LEU A 193 -34.08 -4.40 -4.58
N LYS A 194 -34.52 -5.57 -4.07
CA LYS A 194 -33.96 -6.21 -2.86
C LYS A 194 -32.62 -6.96 -3.02
N ASP A 195 -32.14 -7.18 -4.24
CA ASP A 195 -30.95 -8.02 -4.50
C ASP A 195 -30.32 -7.77 -5.89
N ILE A 196 -30.49 -6.57 -6.49
CA ILE A 196 -30.16 -6.30 -7.91
C ILE A 196 -28.74 -5.78 -8.19
N HIS A 197 -27.76 -6.03 -7.32
CA HIS A 197 -26.39 -5.55 -7.51
C HIS A 197 -25.60 -6.41 -8.50
N GLY A 198 -24.97 -5.77 -9.48
CA GLY A 198 -23.97 -6.38 -10.36
C GLY A 198 -22.59 -6.49 -9.68
N ASN A 199 -21.81 -7.49 -10.08
CA ASN A 199 -20.54 -7.85 -9.42
C ASN A 199 -19.37 -6.87 -9.69
N LEU A 200 -19.54 -5.88 -10.58
CA LEU A 200 -18.49 -4.95 -10.98
C LEU A 200 -18.07 -4.06 -9.81
N TRP A 201 -16.83 -4.23 -9.35
CA TRP A 201 -16.23 -3.42 -8.29
C TRP A 201 -15.00 -2.62 -8.78
N ASP A 202 -14.22 -3.18 -9.71
CA ASP A 202 -13.02 -2.55 -10.24
C ASP A 202 -13.27 -1.83 -11.58
N ILE A 203 -13.20 -0.50 -11.53
CA ILE A 203 -13.29 0.37 -12.70
C ILE A 203 -11.95 1.03 -13.07
N SER A 204 -10.83 0.56 -12.51
CA SER A 204 -9.49 1.19 -12.68
C SER A 204 -9.05 1.37 -14.13
N ALA A 205 -9.51 0.52 -15.05
CA ALA A 205 -9.30 0.65 -16.50
C ALA A 205 -9.78 2.00 -17.09
N LEU A 206 -10.75 2.68 -16.47
CA LEU A 206 -11.25 3.98 -16.92
C LEU A 206 -10.26 5.14 -16.63
N LYS A 207 -9.22 4.91 -15.81
CA LYS A 207 -8.34 5.97 -15.26
C LYS A 207 -7.75 6.92 -16.30
N ASN A 208 -7.33 6.39 -17.45
CA ASN A 208 -6.68 7.17 -18.52
C ASN A 208 -7.61 7.51 -19.70
N LEU A 209 -8.92 7.20 -19.61
CA LEU A 209 -9.89 7.45 -20.68
C LEU A 209 -10.39 8.89 -20.65
N ASN A 210 -9.50 9.83 -20.94
CA ASN A 210 -9.73 11.28 -20.88
C ASN A 210 -10.72 11.83 -21.94
N ASN A 211 -11.33 10.94 -22.74
CA ASN A 211 -12.39 11.26 -23.68
C ASN A 211 -13.80 11.08 -23.12
N LEU A 212 -13.94 10.44 -21.94
CA LEU A 212 -15.22 10.20 -21.28
C LEU A 212 -16.00 11.50 -21.01
N LYS A 213 -17.27 11.50 -21.43
CA LYS A 213 -18.29 12.54 -21.25
C LYS A 213 -19.42 12.08 -20.33
N THR A 214 -19.86 10.83 -20.52
CA THR A 214 -20.95 10.22 -19.74
C THR A 214 -20.48 8.92 -19.13
N VAL A 215 -20.61 8.80 -17.81
CA VAL A 215 -20.37 7.57 -17.04
C VAL A 215 -21.60 7.29 -16.18
N ARG A 216 -22.37 6.25 -16.53
CA ARG A 216 -23.51 5.78 -15.71
C ARG A 216 -23.26 4.32 -15.32
N LEU A 217 -22.99 4.06 -14.05
CA LEU A 217 -22.70 2.74 -13.49
C LEU A 217 -23.65 2.50 -12.32
N PHE A 218 -24.87 2.04 -12.60
CA PHE A 218 -25.97 2.00 -11.64
C PHE A 218 -26.19 0.58 -11.11
N SER A 219 -26.42 0.42 -9.81
CA SER A 219 -26.73 -0.90 -9.20
C SER A 219 -25.69 -1.98 -9.52
N LEU A 220 -24.41 -1.62 -9.39
CA LEU A 220 -23.27 -2.53 -9.49
C LEU A 220 -22.66 -2.67 -8.08
N SER A 221 -21.33 -2.75 -7.96
CA SER A 221 -20.62 -2.89 -6.69
C SER A 221 -19.36 -2.03 -6.59
N VAL A 222 -19.33 -0.88 -7.28
CA VAL A 222 -18.17 0.02 -7.31
C VAL A 222 -17.87 0.52 -5.89
N THR A 223 -16.60 0.42 -5.47
CA THR A 223 -16.10 0.89 -4.16
C THR A 223 -15.12 2.04 -4.28
N ASP A 224 -14.30 2.07 -5.33
CA ASP A 224 -13.29 3.10 -5.61
C ASP A 224 -13.64 3.89 -6.89
N VAL A 225 -13.83 5.20 -6.76
CA VAL A 225 -14.13 6.13 -7.85
C VAL A 225 -12.89 6.89 -8.37
N SER A 226 -11.68 6.58 -7.86
CA SER A 226 -10.43 7.24 -8.26
C SER A 226 -10.10 7.11 -9.74
N ALA A 227 -10.64 6.09 -10.42
CA ALA A 227 -10.57 5.94 -11.87
C ALA A 227 -11.31 7.06 -12.64
N LEU A 228 -12.26 7.74 -12.01
CA LEU A 228 -13.08 8.81 -12.60
C LEU A 228 -12.58 10.21 -12.23
N ALA A 229 -11.52 10.32 -11.43
CA ALA A 229 -10.81 11.57 -11.19
C ALA A 229 -10.21 12.14 -12.50
N ASN A 230 -10.03 13.47 -12.56
CA ASN A 230 -9.33 14.19 -13.64
C ASN A 230 -9.87 13.86 -15.06
N LYS A 231 -11.19 13.92 -15.28
CA LYS A 231 -11.84 13.70 -16.57
C LYS A 231 -12.32 15.04 -17.17
N PRO A 232 -11.49 15.76 -17.95
CA PRO A 232 -11.76 17.15 -18.37
C PRO A 232 -12.86 17.30 -19.44
N LYS A 233 -13.58 16.22 -19.76
CA LYS A 233 -14.72 16.20 -20.67
C LYS A 233 -15.99 15.62 -20.04
N LEU A 234 -15.92 15.16 -18.78
CA LEU A 234 -17.04 14.53 -18.09
C LEU A 234 -18.13 15.58 -17.84
N THR A 235 -19.27 15.42 -18.50
CA THR A 235 -20.46 16.28 -18.36
C THR A 235 -21.59 15.56 -17.63
N GLU A 236 -21.50 14.24 -17.46
CA GLU A 236 -22.51 13.44 -16.76
C GLU A 236 -21.89 12.28 -15.99
N LEU A 237 -22.28 12.12 -14.73
CA LEU A 237 -21.91 11.03 -13.84
C LEU A 237 -23.14 10.52 -13.10
N ASN A 238 -23.29 9.19 -13.01
CA ASN A 238 -24.27 8.55 -12.13
C ASN A 238 -23.70 7.22 -11.61
N LEU A 239 -23.64 7.07 -10.29
CA LEU A 239 -23.08 5.93 -9.55
C LEU A 239 -24.03 5.45 -8.44
N MET A 240 -25.35 5.66 -8.59
CA MET A 240 -26.34 5.27 -7.58
C MET A 240 -26.34 3.74 -7.35
N PHE A 241 -26.71 3.29 -6.15
CA PHE A 241 -26.80 1.86 -5.79
C PHE A 241 -25.48 1.07 -5.88
N ASN A 242 -24.35 1.70 -5.58
CA ASN A 242 -23.03 1.04 -5.47
C ASN A 242 -22.62 0.90 -3.99
N GLN A 243 -21.32 0.77 -3.72
CA GLN A 243 -20.74 0.54 -2.39
C GLN A 243 -19.67 1.61 -2.07
N ILE A 244 -19.91 2.85 -2.55
CA ILE A 244 -18.93 3.95 -2.52
C ILE A 244 -18.95 4.62 -1.15
N ALA A 245 -17.77 4.78 -0.56
CA ALA A 245 -17.56 5.42 0.74
C ALA A 245 -16.74 6.72 0.66
N ASP A 246 -16.24 7.10 -0.52
CA ASP A 246 -15.31 8.24 -0.65
C ASP A 246 -15.51 8.92 -2.01
N LEU A 247 -16.17 10.09 -2.02
CA LEU A 247 -16.37 10.88 -3.24
C LEU A 247 -15.21 11.85 -3.54
N SER A 248 -14.28 12.05 -2.60
CA SER A 248 -13.22 13.08 -2.74
C SER A 248 -12.35 13.00 -4.02
N PRO A 249 -12.11 11.83 -4.66
CA PRO A 249 -11.40 11.82 -5.95
C PRO A 249 -12.13 12.58 -7.08
N LEU A 250 -13.45 12.70 -6.98
CA LEU A 250 -14.30 13.37 -7.98
C LEU A 250 -14.22 14.89 -7.92
N GLU A 251 -13.72 15.48 -6.83
CA GLU A 251 -13.49 16.93 -6.68
C GLU A 251 -12.65 17.49 -7.83
N THR A 252 -11.74 16.67 -8.34
CA THR A 252 -10.88 16.99 -9.50
C THR A 252 -11.62 17.16 -10.83
N ASN A 253 -12.95 16.99 -10.84
CA ASN A 253 -13.85 17.27 -11.96
C ASN A 253 -14.76 18.49 -11.72
N ARG A 254 -14.71 19.13 -10.53
CA ARG A 254 -15.55 20.29 -10.20
C ARG A 254 -15.27 21.44 -11.17
N GLY A 255 -16.35 22.02 -11.72
CA GLY A 255 -16.26 23.11 -12.70
C GLY A 255 -16.21 22.66 -14.15
N ASN A 256 -16.23 21.36 -14.45
CA ASN A 256 -16.53 20.87 -15.80
C ASN A 256 -17.88 21.43 -16.30
N PRO A 257 -17.95 22.03 -17.51
CA PRO A 257 -19.19 22.63 -18.00
C PRO A 257 -20.35 21.64 -18.11
N GLY A 258 -21.42 21.89 -17.36
CA GLY A 258 -22.63 21.06 -17.35
C GLY A 258 -22.59 19.81 -16.46
N LEU A 259 -21.46 19.52 -15.80
CA LEU A 259 -21.38 18.44 -14.82
C LEU A 259 -21.96 18.88 -13.47
N ASP A 260 -23.01 18.21 -13.04
CA ASP A 260 -23.43 18.21 -11.63
C ASP A 260 -22.66 17.15 -10.85
N LEU A 261 -22.30 17.47 -9.61
CA LEU A 261 -21.71 16.56 -8.61
C LEU A 261 -22.46 16.63 -7.26
N SER A 262 -23.65 17.25 -7.23
CA SER A 262 -24.58 17.21 -6.11
C SER A 262 -25.64 16.12 -6.24
N THR A 263 -25.70 15.42 -7.39
CA THR A 263 -26.64 14.31 -7.65
C THR A 263 -25.94 13.12 -8.31
N GLY A 264 -26.57 11.94 -8.20
CA GLY A 264 -26.12 10.70 -8.84
C GLY A 264 -25.31 9.76 -7.93
N PHE A 265 -25.26 10.01 -6.62
CA PHE A 265 -24.51 9.21 -5.64
C PHE A 265 -25.39 8.58 -4.56
N SER A 266 -26.70 8.78 -4.60
CA SER A 266 -27.64 8.20 -3.63
C SER A 266 -27.67 6.67 -3.60
N TYR A 267 -28.19 6.17 -2.48
CA TYR A 267 -28.46 4.76 -2.19
C TYR A 267 -27.23 3.83 -2.15
N GLN A 268 -26.09 4.28 -1.62
CA GLN A 268 -24.94 3.40 -1.43
C GLN A 268 -25.17 2.35 -0.34
N HIS A 269 -24.55 1.18 -0.47
CA HIS A 269 -24.73 0.04 0.42
C HIS A 269 -23.40 -0.64 0.75
N ILE A 270 -23.06 -0.75 2.03
CA ILE A 270 -21.82 -1.34 2.54
C ILE A 270 -22.16 -2.53 3.44
N LEU A 271 -22.04 -3.75 2.91
CA LEU A 271 -22.27 -5.00 3.64
C LEU A 271 -20.94 -5.58 4.10
N LEU A 272 -20.59 -5.41 5.37
CA LEU A 272 -19.33 -5.92 5.93
C LEU A 272 -19.39 -7.43 6.23
N THR A 273 -18.23 -8.06 6.39
CA THR A 273 -18.15 -9.50 6.73
C THR A 273 -18.73 -9.80 8.11
N PRO A 274 -19.41 -10.96 8.31
CA PRO A 274 -20.10 -11.24 9.56
C PRO A 274 -19.14 -11.40 10.76
N VAL A 275 -19.58 -10.93 11.93
CA VAL A 275 -18.85 -11.09 13.21
C VAL A 275 -19.47 -12.17 14.10
N THR A 276 -18.67 -12.84 14.92
CA THR A 276 -19.16 -13.86 15.89
C THR A 276 -19.01 -13.32 17.31
N LEU A 277 -20.10 -12.81 17.88
CA LEU A 277 -20.10 -12.23 19.21
C LEU A 277 -20.33 -13.33 20.26
N ASN A 278 -19.68 -13.20 21.42
CA ASN A 278 -20.01 -13.96 22.61
C ASN A 278 -21.46 -13.62 23.00
N LYS A 279 -22.30 -14.62 23.17
CA LYS A 279 -23.72 -14.48 23.54
C LYS A 279 -23.96 -13.70 24.86
N ASN A 280 -22.93 -13.57 25.70
CA ASN A 280 -22.98 -12.84 26.97
C ASN A 280 -22.47 -11.38 26.84
N LEU A 281 -21.99 -10.98 25.67
CA LEU A 281 -21.49 -9.63 25.38
C LEU A 281 -22.56 -8.58 25.65
N LYS A 282 -22.27 -7.61 26.52
CA LYS A 282 -23.22 -6.55 26.90
C LYS A 282 -23.20 -5.38 25.93
N GLN A 283 -22.06 -5.13 25.30
CA GLN A 283 -21.82 -3.97 24.45
C GLN A 283 -20.81 -4.33 23.36
N TYR A 284 -21.06 -3.89 22.14
CA TYR A 284 -20.08 -3.85 21.06
C TYR A 284 -20.00 -2.42 20.54
N THR A 285 -18.79 -1.91 20.30
CA THR A 285 -18.60 -0.61 19.66
C THR A 285 -18.15 -0.85 18.23
N THR A 286 -18.94 -0.45 17.24
CA THR A 286 -18.41 -0.40 15.87
C THR A 286 -17.43 0.76 15.78
N PRO A 287 -16.23 0.53 15.23
CA PRO A 287 -15.22 1.55 15.08
C PRO A 287 -15.66 2.65 14.09
N SER A 288 -15.02 3.81 14.17
CA SER A 288 -15.37 5.00 13.39
C SER A 288 -15.41 4.72 11.90
N PHE A 289 -16.57 4.98 11.29
CA PHE A 289 -16.74 4.85 9.85
C PHE A 289 -16.07 6.02 9.12
N ILE A 290 -15.43 5.71 8.00
CA ILE A 290 -14.75 6.68 7.14
C ILE A 290 -15.56 6.80 5.86
N ILE A 291 -16.42 7.82 5.84
CA ILE A 291 -17.30 8.16 4.73
C ILE A 291 -16.94 9.59 4.31
N LYS A 292 -16.26 9.77 3.17
CA LYS A 292 -15.87 11.11 2.72
C LYS A 292 -16.84 11.68 1.70
N ASP A 293 -17.25 12.91 1.93
CA ASP A 293 -17.95 13.72 0.94
C ASP A 293 -17.03 14.14 -0.22
N LEU A 294 -17.56 15.01 -1.08
CA LEU A 294 -16.82 15.55 -2.22
C LEU A 294 -15.69 16.52 -1.79
N ALA A 295 -15.78 17.16 -0.62
CA ALA A 295 -14.73 18.04 -0.08
C ALA A 295 -13.60 17.29 0.66
N ALA A 296 -13.73 15.96 0.80
CA ALA A 296 -12.91 15.08 1.64
C ALA A 296 -13.14 15.21 3.15
N ASP A 297 -14.22 15.86 3.57
CA ASP A 297 -14.65 15.89 4.97
C ASP A 297 -15.39 14.58 5.32
N ASN A 298 -15.19 14.10 6.56
CA ASN A 298 -15.74 12.82 6.99
C ASN A 298 -17.17 13.01 7.53
N LEU A 299 -18.15 12.50 6.78
CA LEU A 299 -19.58 12.65 7.08
C LEU A 299 -19.96 11.93 8.39
N PRO A 300 -20.91 12.48 9.17
CA PRO A 300 -21.47 11.79 10.30
C PRO A 300 -22.20 10.50 9.90
N VAL A 301 -22.02 9.46 10.70
CA VAL A 301 -22.75 8.19 10.61
C VAL A 301 -23.51 7.98 11.92
N ARG A 302 -24.79 7.61 11.82
CA ARG A 302 -25.71 7.42 12.95
C ARG A 302 -26.45 6.10 12.84
N PRO A 303 -27.16 5.65 13.91
CA PRO A 303 -28.13 4.56 13.79
C PRO A 303 -29.10 4.78 12.62
N PHE A 304 -29.44 3.69 11.94
CA PHE A 304 -30.57 3.66 11.01
C PHE A 304 -31.87 3.42 11.79
N ASP A 305 -32.83 4.32 11.66
CA ASP A 305 -34.13 4.27 12.35
C ASP A 305 -35.25 3.77 11.41
N PRO A 306 -35.58 2.47 11.44
CA PRO A 306 -36.60 1.90 10.54
C PRO A 306 -38.03 2.34 10.84
N ILE A 307 -38.29 3.11 11.91
CA ILE A 307 -39.61 3.66 12.22
C ILE A 307 -39.81 4.99 11.48
N ASN A 308 -38.78 5.85 11.45
CA ASN A 308 -38.83 7.15 10.79
C ASN A 308 -38.31 7.13 9.34
N GLU A 309 -37.45 6.17 8.99
CA GLU A 309 -36.76 6.04 7.69
C GLU A 309 -37.34 4.88 6.85
N PHE A 310 -38.60 4.51 7.10
CA PHE A 310 -39.24 3.31 6.55
C PHE A 310 -39.44 3.31 5.03
N ASN A 311 -39.47 4.48 4.39
CA ASN A 311 -39.59 4.62 2.94
C ASN A 311 -38.25 4.57 2.20
N ASP A 312 -37.13 4.67 2.92
CA ASP A 312 -35.81 4.67 2.31
C ASP A 312 -35.40 3.25 1.90
N TYR A 313 -34.51 3.14 0.92
CA TYR A 313 -34.01 1.88 0.36
C TYR A 313 -33.59 0.79 1.38
N PRO A 314 -32.93 1.10 2.53
CA PRO A 314 -32.45 0.09 3.47
C PRO A 314 -33.51 -0.36 4.50
N SER A 315 -34.77 0.08 4.43
CA SER A 315 -35.79 -0.31 5.43
C SER A 315 -36.02 -1.83 5.52
N LEU A 316 -35.48 -2.55 4.53
CA LEU A 316 -35.30 -4.00 4.48
C LEU A 316 -34.27 -4.57 5.47
N TYR A 317 -33.32 -3.79 6.00
CA TYR A 317 -32.22 -4.26 6.86
C TYR A 317 -32.12 -3.45 8.17
N PRO A 318 -33.18 -3.42 9.00
CA PRO A 318 -33.12 -2.75 10.30
C PRO A 318 -32.13 -3.43 11.26
N SER A 319 -31.72 -2.73 12.31
CA SER A 319 -30.89 -3.33 13.36
C SER A 319 -31.67 -4.35 14.19
N THR A 320 -30.99 -5.40 14.63
CA THR A 320 -31.47 -6.39 15.60
C THR A 320 -30.79 -6.24 16.96
N ALA A 321 -30.18 -5.08 17.21
CA ALA A 321 -29.57 -4.64 18.46
C ALA A 321 -29.95 -3.17 18.74
N ASP A 322 -30.04 -2.78 20.01
CA ASP A 322 -30.17 -1.38 20.42
C ASP A 322 -28.87 -0.64 20.07
N SER A 323 -28.97 0.66 19.73
CA SER A 323 -27.87 1.38 19.10
C SER A 323 -27.85 2.88 19.43
N ALA A 324 -26.65 3.45 19.59
CA ALA A 324 -26.45 4.88 19.84
C ALA A 324 -25.08 5.37 19.31
N ASN A 325 -24.95 6.66 19.05
CA ASN A 325 -23.66 7.29 18.73
C ASN A 325 -22.75 7.37 19.96
N VAL A 326 -21.45 7.07 19.77
CA VAL A 326 -20.36 7.34 20.73
C VAL A 326 -19.67 8.67 20.38
N ASP A 327 -19.49 8.90 19.09
CA ASP A 327 -19.12 10.19 18.49
C ASP A 327 -19.88 10.34 17.15
N THR A 328 -19.53 11.31 16.32
CA THR A 328 -20.18 11.55 15.02
C THR A 328 -20.07 10.40 14.02
N THR A 329 -19.18 9.42 14.24
CA THR A 329 -18.79 8.38 13.27
C THR A 329 -18.68 6.98 13.87
N THR A 330 -18.57 6.88 15.20
CA THR A 330 -18.47 5.65 15.99
C THR A 330 -19.81 5.36 16.66
N LEU A 331 -20.30 4.12 16.60
CA LEU A 331 -21.57 3.70 17.23
C LEU A 331 -21.33 2.60 18.28
N THR A 332 -22.21 2.54 19.27
CA THR A 332 -22.31 1.46 20.26
C THR A 332 -23.59 0.68 20.07
N TRP A 333 -23.53 -0.62 20.36
CA TRP A 333 -24.60 -1.60 20.18
C TRP A 333 -24.78 -2.40 21.46
N THR A 334 -26.03 -2.63 21.87
CA THR A 334 -26.42 -3.37 23.09
C THR A 334 -27.67 -4.22 22.82
N ASN A 335 -28.12 -5.01 23.80
CA ASN A 335 -29.38 -5.77 23.74
C ASN A 335 -29.57 -6.64 22.47
N PHE A 336 -28.47 -7.25 21.99
CA PHE A 336 -28.44 -8.10 20.80
C PHE A 336 -29.50 -9.22 20.84
N LEU A 337 -30.38 -9.23 19.85
CA LEU A 337 -31.31 -10.34 19.64
C LEU A 337 -30.55 -11.56 19.06
N PRO A 338 -30.93 -12.81 19.40
CA PRO A 338 -30.33 -13.99 18.80
C PRO A 338 -30.58 -14.09 17.30
N ASP A 339 -29.54 -14.41 16.54
CA ASP A 339 -29.61 -14.63 15.10
C ASP A 339 -30.43 -15.89 14.74
N GLN A 340 -31.12 -15.84 13.61
CA GLN A 340 -32.06 -16.88 13.18
C GLN A 340 -31.36 -17.98 12.38
N GLY A 341 -31.95 -19.17 12.32
CA GLY A 341 -31.31 -20.33 11.66
C GLY A 341 -30.86 -20.08 10.21
N GLN A 342 -31.58 -19.23 9.47
CA GLN A 342 -31.30 -18.88 8.07
C GLN A 342 -30.83 -17.43 7.84
N ALA A 343 -30.74 -16.60 8.89
CA ALA A 343 -30.41 -15.17 8.77
C ALA A 343 -29.50 -14.68 9.91
N TYR A 344 -28.59 -13.78 9.60
CA TYR A 344 -27.78 -13.07 10.59
C TYR A 344 -28.62 -12.05 11.35
N GLY A 345 -28.20 -11.70 12.57
CA GLY A 345 -28.55 -10.39 13.14
C GLY A 345 -27.84 -9.27 12.37
N SER A 346 -28.33 -8.04 12.46
CA SER A 346 -27.74 -6.88 11.78
C SER A 346 -27.46 -5.74 12.75
N LEU A 347 -26.33 -5.07 12.54
CA LEU A 347 -26.03 -3.74 13.10
C LEU A 347 -26.07 -2.76 11.91
N SER A 348 -27.06 -1.88 11.88
CA SER A 348 -27.41 -1.10 10.68
C SER A 348 -27.30 0.40 10.91
N SER A 349 -26.49 1.09 10.10
CA SER A 349 -26.14 2.51 10.26
C SER A 349 -26.41 3.30 8.97
N HIS A 350 -26.59 4.62 9.07
CA HIS A 350 -26.91 5.55 7.97
C HIS A 350 -25.96 6.75 7.97
N TRP A 351 -25.49 7.17 6.79
CA TRP A 351 -24.89 8.49 6.53
C TRP A 351 -25.64 9.24 5.44
N LYS A 352 -25.63 10.58 5.50
CA LYS A 352 -26.20 11.46 4.46
C LYS A 352 -25.40 12.76 4.39
N ASP A 353 -24.96 13.15 3.20
CA ASP A 353 -24.37 14.47 2.94
C ASP A 353 -25.47 15.55 2.97
N PRO A 354 -25.34 16.64 3.74
CA PRO A 354 -26.28 17.76 3.68
C PRO A 354 -26.17 18.59 2.38
N ASN A 355 -25.16 18.38 1.54
CA ASN A 355 -24.86 19.17 0.34
C ASN A 355 -25.11 18.45 -0.99
N SER A 356 -25.46 17.16 -0.98
CA SER A 356 -25.68 16.33 -2.19
C SER A 356 -26.67 15.20 -1.93
N ASP A 357 -26.96 14.37 -2.94
CA ASP A 357 -27.68 13.11 -2.78
C ASP A 357 -26.82 11.96 -2.21
N PHE A 358 -25.55 12.20 -1.85
CA PHE A 358 -24.66 11.16 -1.35
C PHE A 358 -25.10 10.64 0.02
N GLU A 359 -25.72 9.47 0.01
CA GLU A 359 -26.24 8.79 1.19
C GLU A 359 -26.04 7.28 1.05
N GLY A 360 -26.04 6.60 2.19
CA GLY A 360 -25.95 5.16 2.18
C GLY A 360 -25.92 4.52 3.56
N TRP A 361 -25.86 3.19 3.54
CA TRP A 361 -26.06 2.37 4.72
C TRP A 361 -24.96 1.34 4.92
N ILE A 362 -24.65 1.10 6.19
CA ILE A 362 -23.60 0.17 6.62
C ILE A 362 -24.25 -0.92 7.45
N MET A 363 -24.15 -2.15 6.98
CA MET A 363 -24.70 -3.34 7.60
C MET A 363 -23.54 -4.23 8.07
N VAL A 364 -23.47 -4.49 9.37
CA VAL A 364 -22.54 -5.46 9.97
C VAL A 364 -23.35 -6.68 10.44
N PRO A 365 -23.30 -7.81 9.71
CA PRO A 365 -24.01 -9.02 10.12
C PRO A 365 -23.36 -9.62 11.36
N TYR A 366 -24.13 -10.23 12.26
CA TYR A 366 -23.58 -10.94 13.42
C TYR A 366 -24.26 -12.29 13.70
N THR A 367 -23.54 -13.12 14.46
CA THR A 367 -24.06 -14.33 15.13
C THR A 367 -23.67 -14.32 16.60
N LEU A 368 -24.47 -14.96 17.46
CA LEU A 368 -24.18 -15.14 18.89
C LEU A 368 -23.77 -16.59 19.18
N LYS A 369 -22.58 -16.78 19.79
CA LYS A 369 -22.08 -18.11 20.16
C LYS A 369 -21.57 -18.16 21.61
N ASP A 370 -21.86 -19.26 22.30
CA ASP A 370 -21.30 -19.57 23.62
C ASP A 370 -19.86 -20.09 23.53
N GLY A 371 -19.00 -19.74 24.50
CA GLY A 371 -17.61 -20.19 24.55
C GLY A 371 -16.64 -19.50 23.58
N VAL A 372 -17.08 -18.43 22.90
CA VAL A 372 -16.24 -17.55 22.09
C VAL A 372 -15.70 -16.41 22.94
N GLY A 373 -14.42 -16.10 22.81
CA GLY A 373 -13.85 -14.83 23.26
C GLY A 373 -13.76 -13.84 22.11
N ASN A 374 -13.86 -12.55 22.46
CA ASN A 374 -13.85 -11.45 21.50
C ASN A 374 -12.70 -10.48 21.78
N VAL A 375 -12.11 -9.95 20.71
CA VAL A 375 -11.07 -8.93 20.77
C VAL A 375 -11.39 -7.87 19.73
N SER A 376 -11.81 -6.68 20.18
CA SER A 376 -11.92 -5.50 19.31
C SER A 376 -10.52 -4.98 18.99
N VAL A 377 -10.20 -4.82 17.71
CA VAL A 377 -8.93 -4.28 17.21
C VAL A 377 -9.20 -2.96 16.50
N ASN A 378 -8.98 -1.83 17.17
CA ASN A 378 -9.10 -0.51 16.58
C ASN A 378 -7.83 -0.13 15.79
N TYR A 379 -7.98 0.71 14.77
CA TYR A 379 -6.87 1.27 13.99
C TYR A 379 -6.85 2.78 14.11
N GLN A 380 -5.78 3.36 14.65
CA GLN A 380 -5.68 4.81 14.87
C GLN A 380 -4.35 5.38 14.36
N LEU A 381 -4.44 6.48 13.63
CA LEU A 381 -3.33 7.36 13.26
C LEU A 381 -2.99 8.26 14.44
N LEU A 382 -1.75 8.21 14.91
CA LEU A 382 -1.15 9.30 15.67
C LEU A 382 -0.57 10.31 14.67
N LYS A 383 -1.27 11.42 14.46
CA LYS A 383 -0.81 12.53 13.61
C LYS A 383 0.40 13.23 14.25
N SER A 384 1.16 13.96 13.43
CA SER A 384 2.37 14.67 13.87
C SER A 384 2.11 15.87 14.83
N ASN A 385 0.84 16.27 15.01
CA ASN A 385 0.40 17.24 16.01
C ASN A 385 -0.05 16.61 17.35
N GLY A 386 -0.03 15.27 17.47
CA GLY A 386 -0.51 14.52 18.63
C GLY A 386 -2.01 14.16 18.61
N GLU A 387 -2.73 14.56 17.57
CA GLU A 387 -4.14 14.21 17.34
C GLU A 387 -4.29 12.72 16.95
N LEU A 388 -5.39 12.10 17.36
CA LEU A 388 -5.76 10.74 16.95
C LEU A 388 -6.87 10.79 15.90
N ILE A 389 -6.72 10.01 14.82
CA ILE A 389 -7.78 9.75 13.85
C ILE A 389 -7.95 8.24 13.67
N THR A 390 -9.18 7.73 13.71
CA THR A 390 -9.47 6.34 13.34
C THR A 390 -9.22 6.14 11.84
N LEU A 391 -8.50 5.08 11.45
CA LEU A 391 -8.04 4.82 10.08
C LEU A 391 -8.97 3.93 9.24
N GLY A 392 -10.19 3.70 9.73
CA GLY A 392 -11.18 2.81 9.13
C GLY A 392 -11.80 1.88 10.16
N PRO A 393 -12.70 0.97 9.74
CA PRO A 393 -13.25 -0.02 10.65
C PRO A 393 -12.12 -0.90 11.21
N GLY A 394 -11.95 -0.80 12.52
CA GLY A 394 -11.39 -1.84 13.36
C GLY A 394 -12.16 -3.16 13.26
N ASP A 395 -11.48 -4.25 13.62
CA ASP A 395 -11.98 -5.61 13.39
C ASP A 395 -12.36 -6.32 14.69
N MET A 396 -13.33 -7.23 14.61
CA MET A 396 -13.73 -8.10 15.72
C MET A 396 -13.14 -9.50 15.54
N LEU A 397 -11.97 -9.74 16.13
CA LEU A 397 -11.41 -11.09 16.22
C LEU A 397 -12.28 -11.93 17.15
N SER A 398 -12.59 -13.15 16.71
CA SER A 398 -13.52 -14.07 17.38
C SER A 398 -12.96 -15.49 17.35
N GLY A 399 -12.86 -16.15 18.49
CA GLY A 399 -12.32 -17.52 18.57
C GLY A 399 -12.66 -18.22 19.88
N ASP A 400 -12.54 -19.55 19.92
CA ASP A 400 -12.87 -20.33 21.13
C ASP A 400 -11.95 -19.94 22.30
N VAL A 401 -12.51 -19.76 23.50
CA VAL A 401 -11.77 -19.25 24.66
C VAL A 401 -10.53 -20.10 24.97
N GLY A 402 -9.39 -19.44 25.18
CA GLY A 402 -8.09 -20.07 25.39
C GLY A 402 -7.32 -20.43 24.11
N SER A 403 -7.95 -20.37 22.93
CA SER A 403 -7.21 -20.37 21.65
C SER A 403 -6.43 -19.05 21.46
N SER A 404 -5.49 -19.03 20.52
CA SER A 404 -4.57 -17.90 20.31
C SER A 404 -4.94 -17.09 19.06
N PHE A 405 -4.68 -15.79 19.11
CA PHE A 405 -4.84 -14.86 17.98
C PHE A 405 -3.53 -14.10 17.71
N ASN A 406 -3.40 -13.52 16.52
CA ASN A 406 -2.33 -12.59 16.17
C ASN A 406 -2.84 -11.42 15.33
N VAL A 407 -2.83 -10.22 15.92
CA VAL A 407 -3.35 -8.98 15.31
C VAL A 407 -2.63 -8.59 14.01
N LEU A 408 -1.43 -9.12 13.75
CA LEU A 408 -0.63 -8.81 12.57
C LEU A 408 -0.65 -9.90 11.49
N THR A 409 -1.28 -11.06 11.73
CA THR A 409 -1.29 -12.19 10.79
C THR A 409 -2.61 -12.97 10.72
N ASP A 410 -3.61 -12.62 11.51
CA ASP A 410 -4.97 -13.17 11.37
C ASP A 410 -5.68 -12.44 10.21
N GLU A 411 -6.38 -13.19 9.37
CA GLU A 411 -6.76 -12.78 8.00
C GLU A 411 -7.55 -11.46 7.92
N VAL A 412 -8.36 -11.13 8.93
CA VAL A 412 -9.20 -9.94 8.92
C VAL A 412 -8.37 -8.69 9.28
N PRO A 413 -7.69 -8.61 10.45
CA PRO A 413 -6.71 -7.58 10.72
C PRO A 413 -5.59 -7.43 9.68
N GLU A 414 -5.04 -8.52 9.14
CA GLU A 414 -3.97 -8.45 8.12
C GLU A 414 -4.44 -7.64 6.90
N LYS A 415 -5.69 -7.80 6.46
CA LYS A 415 -6.28 -7.01 5.36
C LYS A 415 -6.50 -5.55 5.74
N SER A 416 -7.06 -5.27 6.90
CA SER A 416 -7.29 -3.90 7.37
C SER A 416 -5.97 -3.14 7.55
N ILE A 417 -4.96 -3.78 8.11
CA ILE A 417 -3.58 -3.27 8.21
C ILE A 417 -2.98 -3.04 6.82
N ALA A 418 -3.03 -4.02 5.92
CA ALA A 418 -2.44 -3.90 4.59
C ALA A 418 -3.07 -2.77 3.76
N ARG A 419 -4.39 -2.53 3.90
CA ARG A 419 -5.10 -1.36 3.32
C ARG A 419 -4.55 -0.04 3.88
N ILE A 420 -4.34 0.03 5.19
CA ILE A 420 -3.81 1.21 5.88
C ILE A 420 -2.34 1.46 5.50
N GLU A 421 -1.52 0.42 5.40
CA GLU A 421 -0.12 0.54 4.95
C GLU A 421 -0.02 0.92 3.46
N ALA A 422 -0.93 0.45 2.60
CA ALA A 422 -1.04 0.87 1.21
C ALA A 422 -1.40 2.36 1.08
N ASN A 423 -2.27 2.87 1.95
CA ASN A 423 -2.58 4.31 2.10
C ASN A 423 -1.41 5.12 2.71
N GLY A 424 -0.29 4.45 3.01
CA GLY A 424 0.98 5.09 3.34
C GLY A 424 1.22 5.35 4.82
N TYR A 425 0.46 4.72 5.71
CA TYR A 425 0.75 4.73 7.13
C TYR A 425 1.73 3.60 7.50
N GLU A 426 2.45 3.72 8.62
CA GLU A 426 3.41 2.74 9.13
C GLU A 426 3.08 2.39 10.59
N GLN A 427 3.11 1.11 10.96
CA GLN A 427 2.79 0.67 12.33
C GLN A 427 3.85 1.14 13.35
N ASP A 428 3.40 1.61 14.51
CA ASP A 428 4.24 2.03 15.64
C ASP A 428 4.14 1.02 16.81
N LYS A 429 2.93 0.82 17.37
CA LYS A 429 2.71 -0.07 18.52
C LYS A 429 1.26 -0.54 18.64
N ILE A 430 1.03 -1.59 19.43
CA ILE A 430 -0.30 -2.05 19.81
C ILE A 430 -0.51 -1.70 21.30
N ILE A 431 -1.61 -1.00 21.59
CA ILE A 431 -2.07 -0.68 22.95
C ILE A 431 -3.12 -1.71 23.36
N GLY A 432 -3.00 -2.29 24.55
CA GLY A 432 -4.02 -3.12 25.20
C GLY A 432 -4.40 -2.57 26.58
N GLY A 433 -5.24 -3.33 27.31
CA GLY A 433 -5.89 -2.84 28.52
C GLY A 433 -7.24 -2.23 28.16
N SER A 434 -7.45 -0.94 28.47
CA SER A 434 -8.60 -0.16 27.97
C SER A 434 -8.55 0.10 26.45
N GLY A 435 -7.42 -0.17 25.80
CA GLY A 435 -7.17 0.09 24.37
C GLY A 435 -6.97 1.58 24.04
N LYS A 436 -7.17 2.51 24.98
CA LYS A 436 -7.08 3.95 24.74
C LYS A 436 -5.64 4.46 24.81
N TYR A 437 -5.25 5.28 23.82
CA TYR A 437 -3.93 5.91 23.84
C TYR A 437 -3.80 7.01 24.91
N SER A 438 -4.90 7.69 25.28
CA SER A 438 -4.96 8.64 26.40
C SER A 438 -4.41 8.03 27.69
N ASP A 439 -4.96 6.88 28.06
CA ASP A 439 -4.66 6.19 29.31
C ASP A 439 -3.19 5.73 29.36
N TYR A 440 -2.63 5.38 28.19
CA TYR A 440 -1.23 5.03 28.03
C TYR A 440 -0.29 6.23 28.20
N ILE A 441 -0.63 7.41 27.66
CA ILE A 441 0.21 8.62 27.80
C ILE A 441 0.06 9.31 29.16
N GLU A 442 -1.08 9.16 29.84
CA GLU A 442 -1.27 9.56 31.23
C GLU A 442 -0.49 8.67 32.22
N HIS A 443 -0.04 7.49 31.77
CA HIS A 443 0.61 6.46 32.60
C HIS A 443 -0.26 6.02 33.80
N ASN A 444 -1.60 6.12 33.67
CA ASN A 444 -2.56 5.82 34.73
C ASN A 444 -2.72 4.30 35.02
N GLY A 445 -2.08 3.46 34.21
CA GLY A 445 -2.06 2.00 34.37
C GLY A 445 -3.22 1.25 33.71
N MET A 446 -4.20 1.95 33.14
CA MET A 446 -5.36 1.33 32.47
C MET A 446 -5.04 0.86 31.05
N ALA A 447 -4.00 1.40 30.41
CA ALA A 447 -3.51 0.95 29.11
C ALA A 447 -1.99 0.80 29.04
N ASN A 448 -1.53 -0.18 28.27
CA ASN A 448 -0.11 -0.50 28.10
C ASN A 448 0.19 -1.02 26.68
N VAL A 449 1.46 -0.92 26.26
CA VAL A 449 1.90 -1.61 25.03
C VAL A 449 1.83 -3.12 25.23
N VAL A 450 1.40 -3.85 24.20
CA VAL A 450 1.32 -5.32 24.18
C VAL A 450 2.01 -5.90 22.94
N ASP A 451 2.33 -7.20 22.99
CA ASP A 451 2.71 -7.97 21.81
C ASP A 451 1.48 -8.24 20.92
N ALA A 452 1.70 -8.54 19.65
CA ALA A 452 0.63 -8.85 18.68
C ALA A 452 -0.03 -10.22 18.88
N GLU A 453 0.64 -11.15 19.57
CA GLU A 453 0.15 -12.51 19.84
C GLU A 453 -0.57 -12.55 21.20
N GLY A 454 -1.82 -12.98 21.21
CA GLY A 454 -2.65 -13.04 22.41
C GLY A 454 -3.50 -14.31 22.49
N LYS A 455 -4.45 -14.33 23.44
CA LYS A 455 -5.41 -15.43 23.64
C LYS A 455 -6.81 -14.90 23.88
N PHE A 456 -7.80 -15.57 23.30
CA PHE A 456 -9.22 -15.28 23.56
C PHE A 456 -9.59 -15.60 25.02
N THR A 457 -10.35 -14.71 25.65
CA THR A 457 -10.81 -14.79 27.05
C THR A 457 -12.34 -14.77 27.11
N ASN A 458 -12.94 -15.14 28.25
CA ASN A 458 -14.38 -14.99 28.46
C ASN A 458 -14.78 -13.50 28.42
N ASP A 459 -13.97 -12.66 29.07
CA ASP A 459 -14.12 -11.21 29.06
C ASP A 459 -13.65 -10.63 27.70
N PRO A 460 -14.37 -9.67 27.10
CA PRO A 460 -13.94 -9.01 25.87
C PRO A 460 -12.65 -8.20 26.07
N GLN A 461 -11.73 -8.28 25.11
CA GLN A 461 -10.51 -7.46 25.09
C GLN A 461 -10.64 -6.30 24.11
N GLN A 462 -9.95 -5.18 24.40
CA GLN A 462 -9.76 -4.09 23.44
C GLN A 462 -8.26 -3.89 23.17
N LEU A 463 -7.94 -3.81 21.88
CA LEU A 463 -6.62 -3.51 21.36
C LEU A 463 -6.73 -2.34 20.38
N THR A 464 -5.71 -1.50 20.32
CA THR A 464 -5.59 -0.43 19.32
C THR A 464 -4.22 -0.49 18.68
N VAL A 465 -4.17 -0.77 17.37
CA VAL A 465 -2.95 -0.65 16.57
C VAL A 465 -2.77 0.81 16.20
N LEU A 466 -1.72 1.42 16.74
CA LEU A 466 -1.32 2.78 16.42
C LEU A 466 -0.40 2.78 15.21
N PHE A 467 -0.75 3.63 14.26
CA PHE A 467 0.04 3.97 13.09
C PHE A 467 0.61 5.38 13.22
N SER A 468 1.66 5.66 12.47
CA SER A 468 2.12 7.00 12.12
C SER A 468 2.06 7.16 10.59
N PRO A 469 2.04 8.38 10.03
CA PRO A 469 2.23 8.56 8.59
C PRO A 469 3.65 8.12 8.22
N ARG A 470 3.88 7.45 7.07
CA ARG A 470 5.25 7.11 6.64
C ARG A 470 5.98 8.32 6.08
N THR A 471 7.31 8.27 6.09
CA THR A 471 8.14 9.27 5.40
C THR A 471 8.31 8.88 3.93
N VAL A 472 7.90 9.76 3.01
CA VAL A 472 8.07 9.58 1.56
C VAL A 472 9.28 10.38 1.03
N HIS A 473 9.78 9.97 -0.14
CA HIS A 473 11.02 10.47 -0.74
C HIS A 473 10.80 10.84 -2.22
N ILE A 474 10.24 12.01 -2.47
CA ILE A 474 9.91 12.55 -3.80
C ILE A 474 11.21 12.82 -4.57
N PRO A 475 11.47 12.18 -5.72
CA PRO A 475 12.55 12.58 -6.63
C PRO A 475 12.19 13.90 -7.34
N VAL A 476 13.12 14.85 -7.36
CA VAL A 476 12.89 16.20 -7.92
C VAL A 476 13.85 16.46 -9.08
N ASN A 477 13.33 16.42 -10.31
CA ASN A 477 14.10 16.62 -11.53
C ASN A 477 14.08 18.09 -11.97
N TYR A 478 15.20 18.64 -12.44
CA TYR A 478 15.30 20.04 -12.88
C TYR A 478 15.44 20.07 -14.40
N VAL A 479 14.43 20.59 -15.11
CA VAL A 479 14.34 20.51 -16.57
C VAL A 479 14.10 21.86 -17.24
N ASP A 480 14.52 21.99 -18.49
CA ASP A 480 14.17 23.13 -19.34
C ASP A 480 12.78 22.94 -19.99
N SER A 481 12.36 23.92 -20.79
CA SER A 481 11.08 23.91 -21.54
C SER A 481 10.92 22.74 -22.51
N ASP A 482 12.01 22.07 -22.89
CA ASP A 482 12.01 20.92 -23.80
C ASP A 482 12.03 19.59 -23.01
N GLY A 483 11.94 19.66 -21.67
CA GLY A 483 12.03 18.51 -20.77
C GLY A 483 13.46 17.97 -20.59
N LYS A 484 14.49 18.67 -21.06
CA LYS A 484 15.90 18.24 -20.94
C LYS A 484 16.47 18.67 -19.58
N PRO A 485 17.36 17.90 -18.93
CA PRO A 485 17.95 18.29 -17.65
C PRO A 485 18.71 19.62 -17.72
N VAL A 486 18.44 20.54 -16.80
CA VAL A 486 19.14 21.83 -16.72
C VAL A 486 20.59 21.61 -16.30
N ALA A 487 21.52 22.00 -17.17
CA ALA A 487 22.94 21.83 -16.91
C ALA A 487 23.38 22.52 -15.59
N ASN A 488 24.27 21.85 -14.86
CA ASN A 488 24.85 22.27 -13.57
C ASN A 488 23.93 22.14 -12.33
N ILE A 489 22.69 21.64 -12.44
CA ILE A 489 21.89 21.25 -11.28
C ILE A 489 21.70 19.73 -11.22
N ASN A 490 22.01 19.15 -10.06
CA ASN A 490 21.66 17.77 -9.73
C ASN A 490 20.21 17.68 -9.23
N ASP A 491 19.54 16.57 -9.57
CA ASP A 491 18.23 16.20 -9.05
C ASP A 491 18.20 16.26 -7.52
N GLY A 492 17.11 16.81 -6.99
CA GLY A 492 16.85 16.91 -5.56
C GLY A 492 16.03 15.73 -5.02
N ASN A 493 15.87 15.71 -3.70
CA ASN A 493 14.87 14.91 -3.02
C ASN A 493 14.08 15.82 -2.08
N LEU A 494 12.77 15.90 -2.26
CA LEU A 494 11.85 16.48 -1.30
C LEU A 494 11.34 15.34 -0.39
N ASN A 495 11.25 15.57 0.92
CA ASN A 495 11.01 14.49 1.90
C ASN A 495 10.15 15.01 3.04
N GLY A 496 9.09 14.28 3.38
CA GLY A 496 8.14 14.65 4.42
C GLY A 496 7.27 13.47 4.81
N LYS A 497 6.34 13.68 5.73
CA LYS A 497 5.33 12.68 6.07
C LYS A 497 4.21 12.71 5.03
N VAL A 498 3.70 11.53 4.64
CA VAL A 498 2.79 11.35 3.49
C VAL A 498 1.53 12.24 3.55
N ASP A 499 1.05 12.53 4.76
CA ASP A 499 -0.14 13.31 5.10
C ASP A 499 0.10 14.84 5.19
N MET A 500 1.36 15.28 5.24
CA MET A 500 1.69 16.71 5.32
C MET A 500 1.50 17.39 3.97
N LYS A 501 0.99 18.63 3.97
CA LYS A 501 1.04 19.53 2.81
C LYS A 501 2.47 20.03 2.55
N ILE A 502 2.80 20.32 1.29
CA ILE A 502 4.10 20.89 0.92
C ILE A 502 4.20 22.31 1.49
N SER A 503 5.25 22.60 2.27
CA SER A 503 5.39 23.92 2.91
C SER A 503 5.93 24.98 1.94
N ALA A 504 5.60 26.25 2.18
CA ALA A 504 6.18 27.37 1.44
C ALA A 504 7.73 27.39 1.51
N THR A 505 8.32 26.89 2.60
CA THR A 505 9.78 26.73 2.77
C THR A 505 10.35 25.70 1.79
N ASP A 506 9.65 24.58 1.58
CA ASP A 506 10.03 23.56 0.61
C ASP A 506 9.91 24.10 -0.82
N ILE A 507 8.82 24.80 -1.13
CA ILE A 507 8.60 25.44 -2.44
C ILE A 507 9.71 26.45 -2.74
N ALA A 508 10.13 27.25 -1.75
CA ALA A 508 11.26 28.16 -1.89
C ALA A 508 12.58 27.40 -2.14
N ALA A 509 12.82 26.28 -1.44
CA ALA A 509 14.01 25.44 -1.63
C ALA A 509 14.03 24.71 -3.00
N LEU A 510 12.87 24.48 -3.64
CA LEU A 510 12.76 23.96 -5.01
C LEU A 510 13.07 25.03 -6.07
N LYS A 511 12.73 26.30 -5.84
CA LYS A 511 12.95 27.43 -6.75
C LYS A 511 14.40 27.95 -6.68
N LYS A 512 15.35 27.06 -7.00
CA LYS A 512 16.79 27.37 -7.03
C LYS A 512 17.12 28.47 -8.06
N THR A 513 18.00 29.40 -7.69
CA THR A 513 18.60 30.33 -8.65
C THR A 513 19.52 29.57 -9.61
N ILE A 514 19.38 29.81 -10.92
CA ILE A 514 20.18 29.19 -11.97
C ILE A 514 20.70 30.27 -12.93
N ASN A 515 22.00 30.30 -13.20
CA ASN A 515 22.56 31.28 -14.15
C ASN A 515 22.08 30.98 -15.57
N GLY A 516 21.44 31.97 -16.21
CA GLY A 516 20.91 31.84 -17.57
C GLY A 516 19.59 31.07 -17.69
N TYR A 517 18.88 30.83 -16.58
CA TYR A 517 17.57 30.17 -16.56
C TYR A 517 16.64 30.79 -15.52
N THR A 518 15.40 31.09 -15.90
CA THR A 518 14.34 31.60 -15.00
C THR A 518 13.40 30.45 -14.63
N PHE A 519 12.97 30.35 -13.36
CA PHE A 519 11.92 29.40 -12.95
C PHE A 519 10.60 29.71 -13.68
N SER A 520 9.92 28.67 -14.16
CA SER A 520 8.68 28.82 -14.94
C SER A 520 7.48 28.19 -14.23
N TYR A 521 7.50 26.88 -13.96
CA TYR A 521 6.39 26.18 -13.30
C TYR A 521 6.82 24.83 -12.69
N PHE A 522 5.94 24.20 -11.92
CA PHE A 522 6.09 22.84 -11.41
C PHE A 522 5.26 21.86 -12.25
N GLU A 523 5.76 20.64 -12.43
CA GLU A 523 5.08 19.63 -13.27
C GLU A 523 5.17 18.24 -12.63
N GLY A 524 4.07 17.50 -12.64
CA GLY A 524 4.02 16.12 -12.18
C GLY A 524 4.79 15.16 -13.09
N MET A 525 5.07 13.95 -12.61
CA MET A 525 5.64 12.89 -13.46
C MET A 525 4.64 12.34 -14.49
N ASP A 526 3.35 12.67 -14.36
CA ASP A 526 2.30 12.47 -15.37
C ASP A 526 2.34 13.53 -16.50
N GLY A 527 3.14 14.60 -16.34
CA GLY A 527 3.26 15.70 -17.30
C GLY A 527 2.24 16.84 -17.13
N LYS A 528 1.40 16.82 -16.08
CA LYS A 528 0.52 17.95 -15.78
C LYS A 528 1.26 19.06 -15.05
N LYS A 529 0.90 20.31 -15.33
CA LYS A 529 1.35 21.46 -14.54
C LYS A 529 0.69 21.46 -13.16
N ILE A 530 1.42 21.97 -12.18
CA ILE A 530 0.98 22.15 -10.80
C ILE A 530 1.12 23.65 -10.50
N ASP A 531 -0.01 24.35 -10.45
CA ASP A 531 -0.03 25.81 -10.31
C ASP A 531 0.28 26.26 -8.87
N ASP A 532 -0.20 25.52 -7.87
CA ASP A 532 0.22 25.68 -6.48
C ASP A 532 0.49 24.33 -5.78
N LEU A 533 1.75 24.15 -5.35
CA LEU A 533 2.20 23.00 -4.58
C LEU A 533 1.63 22.97 -3.15
N THR A 534 1.19 24.09 -2.56
CA THR A 534 0.65 24.07 -1.18
C THR A 534 -0.70 23.37 -1.06
N THR A 535 -1.39 23.18 -2.19
CA THR A 535 -2.62 22.38 -2.25
C THR A 535 -2.35 20.90 -2.00
N LEU A 536 -1.18 20.40 -2.43
CA LEU A 536 -0.80 18.99 -2.44
C LEU A 536 -0.12 18.53 -1.16
N THR A 537 -0.20 17.23 -0.91
CA THR A 537 0.57 16.52 0.11
C THR A 537 1.91 16.03 -0.42
N TYR A 538 2.79 15.58 0.49
CA TYR A 538 3.98 14.81 0.11
C TYR A 538 3.63 13.46 -0.56
N GLY A 539 2.46 12.87 -0.25
CA GLY A 539 1.99 11.63 -0.85
C GLY A 539 1.65 11.76 -2.34
N ASP A 540 0.93 12.82 -2.72
CA ASP A 540 0.51 13.09 -4.11
C ASP A 540 1.71 13.15 -5.08
N LEU A 541 2.86 13.57 -4.57
CA LEU A 541 4.10 13.74 -5.31
C LEU A 541 5.05 12.54 -5.22
N GLU A 542 4.69 11.41 -4.58
CA GLU A 542 5.63 10.30 -4.34
C GLU A 542 6.27 9.76 -5.64
N THR A 543 5.55 9.78 -6.76
CA THR A 543 6.08 9.35 -8.07
C THR A 543 7.21 10.26 -8.59
N GLY A 544 7.23 11.52 -8.16
CA GLY A 544 8.22 12.54 -8.47
C GLY A 544 7.63 13.89 -8.86
N LEU A 545 8.52 14.89 -8.89
CA LEU A 545 8.23 16.26 -9.27
C LEU A 545 9.28 16.74 -10.29
N LYS A 546 8.86 17.51 -11.29
CA LYS A 546 9.75 18.30 -12.15
C LYS A 546 9.64 19.77 -11.78
N VAL A 547 10.77 20.46 -11.81
CA VAL A 547 10.87 21.92 -11.68
C VAL A 547 11.33 22.45 -13.04
N VAL A 548 10.44 23.18 -13.73
CA VAL A 548 10.64 23.58 -15.13
C VAL A 548 11.15 25.02 -15.20
N TYR A 549 12.19 25.24 -16.02
CA TYR A 549 12.85 26.52 -16.22
C TYR A 549 12.86 26.92 -17.70
N THR A 550 12.76 28.22 -17.98
CA THR A 550 12.95 28.78 -19.32
C THR A 550 14.34 29.39 -19.42
N LYS A 551 15.08 29.06 -20.49
CA LYS A 551 16.43 29.59 -20.71
C LYS A 551 16.38 31.09 -21.04
N SER A 552 17.15 31.88 -20.30
CA SER A 552 17.19 33.34 -20.42
C SER A 552 18.05 33.74 -21.62
N ASN A 553 17.42 34.02 -22.77
CA ASN A 553 18.12 34.60 -23.91
C ASN A 553 18.42 36.09 -23.64
N SER A 554 19.69 36.44 -23.53
CA SER A 554 20.17 37.83 -23.55
C SER A 554 21.55 37.87 -24.19
N PRO A 555 21.82 38.78 -25.15
CA PRO A 555 23.10 38.85 -25.84
C PRO A 555 24.15 39.52 -24.96
N THR A 556 25.38 39.02 -25.01
CA THR A 556 26.57 39.68 -24.44
C THR A 556 27.46 40.15 -25.59
N PRO A 557 27.83 41.44 -25.68
CA PRO A 557 28.62 41.95 -26.80
C PRO A 557 30.09 41.46 -26.75
N GLU A 558 30.70 41.35 -27.92
CA GLU A 558 32.12 40.99 -28.06
C GLU A 558 33.05 42.14 -27.65
N THR A 559 34.20 41.81 -27.06
CA THR A 559 35.36 42.71 -26.97
C THR A 559 36.67 41.93 -27.16
N LYS A 560 37.37 42.25 -28.24
CA LYS A 560 38.83 42.10 -28.46
C LYS A 560 39.52 43.44 -28.07
N PRO A 561 40.87 43.60 -28.05
CA PRO A 561 41.97 42.65 -28.28
C PRO A 561 42.97 42.63 -27.07
N ASP A 562 44.24 42.20 -27.08
CA ASP A 562 45.13 41.74 -28.18
C ASP A 562 46.26 40.78 -27.73
N THR A 563 47.07 40.30 -28.71
CA THR A 563 48.47 39.77 -28.68
C THR A 563 49.14 39.40 -27.33
N ASN A 564 49.84 38.27 -27.20
CA ASN A 564 51.13 38.05 -27.91
C ASN A 564 51.66 36.58 -27.88
N ALA A 565 52.67 36.30 -28.70
CA ALA A 565 53.62 35.16 -28.71
C ALA A 565 53.13 33.70 -28.95
N ASN A 566 53.84 33.04 -29.87
CA ASN A 566 53.79 31.63 -30.35
C ASN A 566 55.29 31.15 -30.39
N PRO A 567 55.70 29.91 -30.74
CA PRO A 567 55.00 28.61 -30.85
C PRO A 567 55.63 27.46 -30.02
N GLY A 568 54.98 26.30 -30.04
CA GLY A 568 55.57 24.98 -29.73
C GLY A 568 54.66 23.88 -30.30
N ALA A 569 55.15 23.07 -31.24
CA ALA A 569 54.30 22.26 -32.14
C ALA A 569 54.54 20.73 -32.03
N GLU A 570 53.91 19.99 -32.95
CA GLU A 570 53.90 18.52 -33.13
C GLU A 570 52.96 17.75 -32.17
N THR A 571 51.83 17.16 -32.61
CA THR A 571 51.59 16.05 -33.58
C THR A 571 52.09 14.70 -33.02
N THR A 572 51.38 13.57 -33.16
CA THR A 572 50.67 13.05 -34.35
C THR A 572 49.33 12.32 -34.03
N LYS A 573 48.83 11.53 -35.00
CA LYS A 573 47.46 10.99 -35.17
C LYS A 573 47.33 9.52 -34.65
N PRO A 574 46.22 8.77 -34.86
CA PRO A 574 45.91 7.53 -34.13
C PRO A 574 46.22 6.25 -34.93
N ASP A 575 45.89 5.07 -34.36
CA ASP A 575 45.18 4.05 -35.13
C ASP A 575 44.23 3.16 -34.27
N SER A 576 43.42 2.36 -34.98
CA SER A 576 42.53 1.29 -34.53
C SER A 576 43.27 -0.07 -34.46
N GLY A 577 42.60 -1.17 -34.10
CA GLY A 577 43.18 -2.50 -34.36
C GLY A 577 42.80 -3.70 -33.49
N SER A 578 41.55 -4.18 -33.60
CA SER A 578 41.20 -5.60 -33.43
C SER A 578 41.39 -6.27 -32.05
N SER A 579 41.10 -7.58 -32.00
CA SER A 579 40.83 -8.35 -30.79
C SER A 579 41.41 -9.77 -30.83
N THR A 580 41.81 -10.30 -29.68
CA THR A 580 41.72 -11.75 -29.39
C THR A 580 41.72 -12.01 -27.88
N THR A 581 41.30 -13.22 -27.49
CA THR A 581 41.06 -13.64 -26.10
C THR A 581 42.22 -14.42 -25.50
N GLU A 582 42.54 -14.22 -24.21
CA GLU A 582 42.27 -15.26 -23.18
C GLU A 582 42.55 -14.84 -21.71
N ASN A 583 41.98 -15.62 -20.78
CA ASN A 583 42.47 -15.93 -19.42
C ASN A 583 42.95 -14.79 -18.49
N GLN A 584 42.02 -14.03 -17.89
CA GLN A 584 42.32 -13.28 -16.66
C GLN A 584 42.13 -14.12 -15.38
N SER A 585 43.24 -14.37 -14.69
CA SER A 585 43.27 -14.69 -13.26
C SER A 585 42.95 -13.43 -12.43
N ASP A 586 42.12 -13.56 -11.39
CA ASP A 586 41.62 -12.42 -10.59
C ASP A 586 42.67 -11.93 -9.58
N SER A 587 43.57 -11.01 -9.98
CA SER A 587 44.48 -10.32 -9.06
C SER A 587 44.91 -8.91 -9.49
N ALA A 588 44.65 -7.97 -8.56
CA ALA A 588 45.25 -6.64 -8.38
C ALA A 588 44.83 -5.46 -9.30
N THR A 589 44.94 -4.26 -8.71
CA THR A 589 45.04 -2.92 -9.35
C THR A 589 44.06 -2.55 -10.47
N GLY A 590 42.77 -2.44 -10.13
CA GLY A 590 41.77 -1.74 -10.95
C GLY A 590 40.54 -1.34 -10.13
N GLY A 591 40.50 -0.10 -9.63
CA GLY A 591 39.57 0.35 -8.58
C GLY A 591 38.12 0.60 -9.04
N LYS A 592 37.43 -0.41 -9.60
CA LYS A 592 36.03 -0.29 -10.05
C LYS A 592 35.10 0.13 -8.90
N THR A 593 34.62 1.37 -8.95
CA THR A 593 33.56 1.88 -8.06
C THR A 593 32.21 1.28 -8.44
N SER A 594 31.38 0.97 -7.44
CA SER A 594 29.99 0.56 -7.66
C SER A 594 29.14 1.69 -8.22
N LYS A 595 28.14 1.36 -9.05
CA LYS A 595 27.29 2.34 -9.76
C LYS A 595 26.30 3.04 -8.81
N LYS A 596 25.80 4.23 -9.20
CA LYS A 596 24.64 4.86 -8.55
C LYS A 596 23.43 3.92 -8.64
N GLY A 597 22.69 3.79 -7.55
CA GLY A 597 21.63 2.79 -7.32
C GLY A 597 22.12 1.36 -7.04
N GLU A 598 23.42 1.05 -7.12
CA GLU A 598 23.90 -0.31 -6.86
C GLU A 598 23.96 -0.63 -5.36
N ALA A 599 23.50 -1.82 -4.98
CA ALA A 599 23.65 -2.33 -3.63
C ALA A 599 25.09 -2.80 -3.36
N VAL A 600 25.71 -2.30 -2.28
CA VAL A 600 27.04 -2.65 -1.76
C VAL A 600 26.96 -3.26 -0.36
N TYR A 601 28.00 -3.99 0.06
CA TYR A 601 28.06 -4.65 1.38
C TYR A 601 29.44 -4.53 2.04
N ALA A 602 29.45 -4.41 3.38
CA ALA A 602 30.68 -4.20 4.14
C ALA A 602 31.46 -5.50 4.41
N LEU A 603 32.76 -5.47 4.19
CA LEU A 603 33.71 -6.56 4.43
C LEU A 603 34.32 -6.54 5.84
N LYS A 604 34.51 -5.33 6.39
CA LYS A 604 35.18 -5.01 7.66
C LYS A 604 34.26 -4.18 8.56
N LYS A 605 34.69 -3.83 9.78
CA LYS A 605 34.01 -2.79 10.56
C LYS A 605 34.04 -1.46 9.79
N ILE A 606 32.89 -0.80 9.67
CA ILE A 606 32.78 0.56 9.11
C ILE A 606 31.87 1.43 10.00
N TYR A 607 31.83 2.72 9.71
CA TYR A 607 30.88 3.67 10.28
C TYR A 607 30.17 4.38 9.11
N LEU A 608 28.92 4.76 9.33
CA LEU A 608 28.20 5.71 8.47
C LEU A 608 28.41 7.10 9.06
N TYR A 609 28.79 8.07 8.23
CA TYR A 609 29.10 9.44 8.64
C TYR A 609 28.11 10.44 8.06
N LYS A 610 27.78 11.51 8.80
CA LYS A 610 26.97 12.64 8.30
C LYS A 610 27.63 13.32 7.10
N ASN A 611 28.96 13.48 7.14
CA ASN A 611 29.75 14.15 6.11
C ASN A 611 30.83 13.25 5.48
N LYS A 612 31.29 13.63 4.29
CA LYS A 612 32.26 12.90 3.45
C LYS A 612 33.67 12.78 4.07
N ASP A 613 34.03 13.66 4.99
CA ASP A 613 35.39 13.82 5.52
C ASP A 613 35.69 12.97 6.77
N PHE A 614 34.68 12.27 7.31
CA PHE A 614 34.80 11.20 8.30
C PHE A 614 35.32 11.63 9.69
N LYS A 615 34.95 12.82 10.18
CA LYS A 615 35.32 13.23 11.55
C LYS A 615 34.68 12.29 12.57
N LYS A 616 35.37 12.04 13.70
CA LYS A 616 34.91 11.10 14.74
C LYS A 616 33.53 11.47 15.32
N SER A 617 33.25 12.77 15.41
CA SER A 617 31.98 13.37 15.86
C SER A 617 30.83 13.25 14.85
N GLU A 618 31.12 12.98 13.57
CA GLU A 618 30.10 12.89 12.51
C GLU A 618 29.54 11.47 12.34
N ARG A 619 29.89 10.52 13.21
CA ARG A 619 29.48 9.11 13.11
C ARG A 619 28.04 8.91 13.57
N ILE A 620 27.13 8.68 12.62
CA ILE A 620 25.71 8.44 12.90
C ILE A 620 25.40 6.96 13.18
N ALA A 621 26.18 6.03 12.64
CA ALA A 621 26.04 4.59 12.93
C ALA A 621 27.37 3.84 12.86
N SER A 622 27.45 2.68 13.53
CA SER A 622 28.61 1.78 13.47
C SER A 622 28.20 0.36 13.11
N TYR A 623 28.96 -0.27 12.22
CA TYR A 623 28.67 -1.59 11.67
C TYR A 623 29.87 -2.49 11.90
N ALA A 624 29.72 -3.50 12.76
CA ALA A 624 30.72 -4.52 12.99
C ALA A 624 31.02 -5.29 11.69
N GLN A 625 32.22 -5.89 11.64
CA GLN A 625 32.48 -6.95 10.69
C GLN A 625 31.47 -8.09 10.92
N LYS A 626 30.98 -8.71 9.84
CA LYS A 626 30.01 -9.82 9.90
C LYS A 626 30.44 -10.98 8.98
N PRO A 627 30.03 -12.23 9.28
CA PRO A 627 30.15 -13.36 8.36
C PRO A 627 29.36 -13.09 7.07
N ARG A 628 29.83 -13.65 5.94
CA ARG A 628 29.40 -13.28 4.58
C ARG A 628 27.87 -13.16 4.40
N ILE A 629 27.10 -14.12 4.91
CA ILE A 629 25.62 -14.14 4.82
C ILE A 629 24.93 -12.99 5.57
N ASN A 630 25.52 -12.48 6.66
CA ASN A 630 24.93 -11.48 7.57
C ASN A 630 25.59 -10.09 7.42
N ARG A 631 26.32 -9.84 6.34
CA ARG A 631 26.98 -8.54 6.10
C ARG A 631 25.97 -7.42 5.86
N PRO A 632 26.18 -6.23 6.43
CA PRO A 632 25.29 -5.10 6.24
C PRO A 632 25.37 -4.60 4.80
N MET A 633 24.23 -4.16 4.28
CA MET A 633 24.04 -3.70 2.90
C MET A 633 23.64 -2.23 2.88
N PHE A 634 24.03 -1.56 1.81
CA PHE A 634 23.76 -0.14 1.57
C PHE A 634 23.51 0.04 0.07
N VAL A 635 22.63 0.94 -0.35
CA VAL A 635 22.48 1.35 -1.76
C VAL A 635 23.30 2.61 -1.98
N VAL A 636 24.18 2.62 -2.99
CA VAL A 636 24.92 3.82 -3.39
C VAL A 636 23.96 4.83 -3.98
N THR A 637 23.71 5.93 -3.28
CA THR A 637 22.82 7.00 -3.74
C THR A 637 23.58 8.10 -4.47
N ASP A 638 24.86 8.31 -4.15
CA ASP A 638 25.72 9.30 -4.80
C ASP A 638 27.21 9.04 -4.49
N TYR A 639 28.10 9.88 -5.00
CA TYR A 639 29.54 9.86 -4.70
C TYR A 639 29.99 11.18 -4.06
N ALA A 640 31.09 11.14 -3.32
CA ALA A 640 31.76 12.37 -2.89
C ALA A 640 33.28 12.21 -2.85
N LYS A 641 33.99 13.33 -2.99
CA LYS A 641 35.42 13.48 -2.72
C LYS A 641 35.60 14.17 -1.39
N SER A 642 36.22 13.51 -0.41
CA SER A 642 36.69 14.18 0.81
C SER A 642 37.74 15.24 0.46
N GLN A 643 37.99 16.19 1.37
CA GLN A 643 39.03 17.22 1.25
C GLN A 643 40.38 16.60 0.84
N ALA A 644 40.77 15.48 1.44
CA ALA A 644 41.96 14.69 1.08
C ALA A 644 41.78 13.78 -0.16
N GLY A 645 41.03 14.21 -1.19
CA GLY A 645 40.87 13.56 -2.51
C GLY A 645 40.21 12.16 -2.56
N ALA A 646 40.04 11.49 -1.42
CA ALA A 646 39.58 10.11 -1.37
C ALA A 646 38.07 9.97 -1.65
N THR A 647 37.73 9.01 -2.51
CA THR A 647 36.32 8.73 -2.89
C THR A 647 35.51 8.15 -1.73
N ARG A 648 34.24 8.53 -1.67
CA ARG A 648 33.18 8.09 -0.75
C ARG A 648 31.95 7.70 -1.56
N TYR A 649 31.17 6.76 -1.05
CA TYR A 649 29.78 6.59 -1.47
C TYR A 649 28.91 7.35 -0.48
N LYS A 650 28.03 8.22 -0.97
CA LYS A 650 26.79 8.55 -0.25
C LYS A 650 25.89 7.33 -0.41
N VAL A 651 25.27 6.89 0.68
CA VAL A 651 24.46 5.67 0.68
C VAL A 651 23.20 5.81 1.50
N ARG A 652 22.21 4.97 1.19
CA ARG A 652 21.09 4.62 2.07
C ARG A 652 21.32 3.23 2.67
N ASP A 653 21.21 3.10 3.98
CA ASP A 653 21.21 1.80 4.67
C ASP A 653 19.96 0.98 4.28
N VAL A 654 20.14 -0.30 3.91
CA VAL A 654 19.05 -1.24 3.56
C VAL A 654 19.09 -2.52 4.41
N ASN A 655 19.36 -2.36 5.70
CA ASN A 655 19.37 -3.43 6.71
C ASN A 655 18.07 -3.44 7.52
N HIS A 656 16.93 -3.60 6.83
CA HIS A 656 15.55 -3.46 7.33
C HIS A 656 15.27 -3.99 8.76
N HIS A 657 15.89 -5.09 9.20
CA HIS A 657 15.80 -5.58 10.59
C HIS A 657 16.69 -4.82 11.59
N SER A 658 16.85 -3.49 11.46
CA SER A 658 17.77 -2.70 12.27
C SER A 658 17.37 -1.23 12.36
N LYS A 659 17.62 -0.60 13.52
CA LYS A 659 17.35 0.83 13.79
C LYS A 659 18.14 1.82 12.92
N THR A 660 18.99 1.34 12.01
CA THR A 660 19.71 2.17 11.03
C THR A 660 19.16 2.04 9.62
N ALA A 661 18.15 1.21 9.36
CA ALA A 661 17.51 1.12 8.05
C ALA A 661 17.02 2.50 7.59
N GLY A 662 17.15 2.78 6.28
CA GLY A 662 16.80 4.09 5.71
C GLY A 662 17.82 5.20 5.97
N MET A 663 18.71 5.09 6.97
CA MET A 663 19.69 6.16 7.27
C MET A 663 20.57 6.48 6.06
N ILE A 664 20.66 7.78 5.75
CA ILE A 664 21.51 8.32 4.69
C ILE A 664 22.79 8.90 5.27
N GLY A 665 23.92 8.62 4.64
CA GLY A 665 25.22 9.17 5.01
C GLY A 665 26.34 8.68 4.11
N TYR A 666 27.59 8.86 4.52
CA TYR A 666 28.77 8.49 3.73
C TYR A 666 29.48 7.26 4.28
N ILE A 667 29.82 6.32 3.39
CA ILE A 667 30.74 5.19 3.66
C ILE A 667 31.92 5.21 2.68
N THR A 668 32.97 4.44 3.01
CA THR A 668 34.17 4.41 2.17
C THR A 668 33.92 3.69 0.86
N ALA A 669 34.40 4.26 -0.26
CA ALA A 669 34.38 3.58 -1.55
C ALA A 669 35.49 2.52 -1.71
N ASN A 670 36.34 2.34 -0.68
CA ASN A 670 37.52 1.48 -0.78
C ASN A 670 37.16 -0.02 -0.86
N TRP A 671 37.62 -0.67 -1.93
CA TRP A 671 37.37 -2.09 -2.26
C TRP A 671 37.87 -3.11 -1.20
N LYS A 672 38.75 -2.69 -0.28
CA LYS A 672 39.21 -3.47 0.90
C LYS A 672 38.20 -3.44 2.06
N TYR A 673 37.17 -2.60 2.00
CA TYR A 673 36.15 -2.38 3.02
C TYR A 673 34.72 -2.60 2.52
N VAL A 674 34.42 -2.22 1.27
CA VAL A 674 33.08 -2.28 0.67
C VAL A 674 33.18 -2.86 -0.73
N ARG A 675 32.22 -3.70 -1.14
CA ARG A 675 32.11 -4.28 -2.49
C ARG A 675 30.63 -4.30 -2.94
N PRO A 676 30.32 -4.44 -4.24
CA PRO A 676 28.95 -4.68 -4.71
C PRO A 676 28.36 -5.98 -4.18
N VAL A 677 27.06 -6.00 -3.91
CA VAL A 677 26.30 -7.18 -3.45
C VAL A 677 26.19 -8.22 -4.55
N TYR A 678 26.02 -7.81 -5.80
CA TYR A 678 25.84 -8.71 -6.94
C TYR A 678 27.17 -9.01 -7.64
N TYR A 679 27.35 -10.23 -8.15
CA TYR A 679 28.51 -10.53 -9.01
C TYR A 679 28.47 -9.72 -10.31
N HIS A 680 29.61 -9.58 -10.97
CA HIS A 680 29.78 -8.84 -12.24
C HIS A 680 30.39 -9.70 -13.35
N SER A 681 30.51 -11.01 -13.13
CA SER A 681 31.16 -11.96 -14.04
C SER A 681 30.57 -13.35 -13.89
N LEU A 682 30.60 -14.11 -14.99
CA LEU A 682 30.27 -15.53 -15.02
C LEU A 682 31.29 -16.33 -14.20
N HIS A 683 30.83 -17.38 -13.51
CA HIS A 683 31.67 -18.32 -12.77
C HIS A 683 31.07 -19.71 -12.97
N GLN A 684 31.69 -20.59 -13.77
CA GLN A 684 31.14 -21.88 -14.25
C GLN A 684 30.50 -22.77 -13.17
N THR A 685 30.89 -22.64 -11.91
CA THR A 685 30.24 -23.27 -10.76
C THR A 685 30.04 -22.26 -9.63
N ILE A 686 28.88 -22.32 -8.98
CA ILE A 686 28.57 -21.59 -7.74
C ILE A 686 28.06 -22.56 -6.67
N THR A 687 28.21 -22.21 -5.39
CA THR A 687 27.63 -22.94 -4.26
C THR A 687 26.62 -22.06 -3.52
N VAL A 688 25.45 -22.61 -3.18
CA VAL A 688 24.42 -21.92 -2.38
C VAL A 688 24.86 -21.81 -0.91
N ILE A 689 24.89 -20.61 -0.35
CA ILE A 689 25.32 -20.34 1.04
C ILE A 689 24.20 -19.79 1.94
N ASN A 690 23.09 -19.32 1.39
CA ASN A 690 21.92 -18.90 2.18
C ASN A 690 21.42 -20.07 3.06
N PRO A 691 21.26 -19.91 4.38
CA PRO A 691 20.64 -20.93 5.23
C PRO A 691 19.20 -21.30 4.82
N ASN A 692 18.49 -20.43 4.09
CA ASN A 692 17.14 -20.69 3.58
C ASN A 692 17.13 -21.10 2.09
N GLY A 693 18.29 -21.45 1.54
CA GLY A 693 18.44 -21.88 0.14
C GLY A 693 18.32 -20.74 -0.87
N VAL A 694 18.35 -21.09 -2.16
CA VAL A 694 18.15 -20.15 -3.27
C VAL A 694 17.13 -20.75 -4.23
N ASN A 695 16.12 -19.96 -4.59
CA ASN A 695 15.13 -20.37 -5.57
C ASN A 695 15.70 -20.29 -6.99
N GLU A 696 15.32 -21.27 -7.81
CA GLU A 696 15.42 -21.31 -9.26
C GLU A 696 14.16 -20.71 -9.88
N TYR A 697 14.31 -20.01 -11.00
CA TYR A 697 13.25 -19.26 -11.67
C TYR A 697 13.35 -19.41 -13.19
N GLN A 698 12.23 -19.46 -13.90
CA GLN A 698 12.20 -19.45 -15.37
C GLN A 698 12.73 -18.13 -15.95
N ASN A 699 12.45 -17.01 -15.28
CA ASN A 699 12.65 -15.67 -15.84
C ASN A 699 13.80 -14.88 -15.18
N LYS A 700 14.49 -14.04 -15.98
CA LYS A 700 15.65 -13.22 -15.54
C LYS A 700 15.32 -12.20 -14.45
N ASN A 701 14.08 -11.73 -14.37
CA ASN A 701 13.56 -10.87 -13.30
C ASN A 701 13.49 -11.60 -11.94
N LEU A 702 13.40 -12.94 -11.94
CA LEU A 702 13.04 -13.86 -10.85
C LEU A 702 11.51 -14.06 -10.63
N THR A 703 10.73 -14.12 -11.72
CA THR A 703 9.38 -14.75 -11.72
C THR A 703 9.41 -16.18 -12.28
N GLY A 704 8.32 -16.93 -12.15
CA GLY A 704 8.26 -18.35 -12.57
C GLY A 704 9.11 -19.28 -11.69
N LYS A 705 8.83 -19.32 -10.39
CA LYS A 705 9.62 -20.08 -9.39
C LYS A 705 9.52 -21.59 -9.62
N VAL A 706 10.65 -22.24 -9.90
CA VAL A 706 10.73 -23.68 -10.21
C VAL A 706 10.94 -24.54 -8.96
N LYS A 707 12.02 -24.31 -8.21
CA LYS A 707 12.37 -25.08 -6.99
C LYS A 707 13.36 -24.34 -6.10
N ASN A 708 13.60 -24.83 -4.89
CA ASN A 708 14.59 -24.26 -3.95
C ASN A 708 15.82 -25.19 -3.82
N PHE A 709 16.99 -24.65 -4.13
CA PHE A 709 18.28 -25.29 -3.86
C PHE A 709 18.72 -25.05 -2.42
N LYS A 710 18.99 -26.14 -1.70
CA LYS A 710 19.34 -26.10 -0.27
C LYS A 710 20.76 -25.55 -0.07
N GLN A 711 21.05 -25.08 1.14
CA GLN A 711 22.40 -24.64 1.51
C GLN A 711 23.41 -25.76 1.23
N GLY A 712 24.43 -25.48 0.40
CA GLY A 712 25.42 -26.45 -0.04
C GLY A 712 25.24 -27.02 -1.44
N THR A 713 24.10 -26.83 -2.10
CA THR A 713 23.96 -27.25 -3.50
C THR A 713 24.98 -26.51 -4.37
N GLN A 714 25.76 -27.28 -5.13
CA GLN A 714 26.65 -26.78 -6.19
C GLN A 714 25.86 -26.73 -7.49
N LEU A 715 25.92 -25.60 -8.21
CA LEU A 715 25.19 -25.37 -9.45
C LEU A 715 26.21 -25.09 -10.56
N LYS A 716 26.11 -25.84 -11.66
CA LYS A 716 26.74 -25.47 -12.94
C LYS A 716 25.92 -24.35 -13.58
N VAL A 717 26.59 -23.36 -14.15
CA VAL A 717 25.96 -22.19 -14.77
C VAL A 717 26.51 -21.99 -16.18
N LYS A 718 25.63 -21.70 -17.13
CA LYS A 718 25.91 -21.51 -18.56
C LYS A 718 26.08 -20.04 -18.91
N GLY A 719 25.29 -19.16 -18.31
CA GLY A 719 25.20 -17.75 -18.69
C GLY A 719 25.17 -16.80 -17.49
N PHE A 720 25.30 -15.51 -17.78
CA PHE A 720 25.29 -14.44 -16.79
C PHE A 720 24.57 -13.23 -17.37
N VAL A 721 23.52 -12.74 -16.68
CA VAL A 721 22.68 -11.65 -17.21
C VAL A 721 22.42 -10.56 -16.18
N THR A 722 22.26 -9.34 -16.67
CA THR A 722 21.80 -8.18 -15.92
C THR A 722 20.26 -8.10 -15.91
N HIS A 723 19.71 -7.61 -14.81
CA HIS A 723 18.33 -7.19 -14.68
C HIS A 723 18.29 -5.93 -13.81
N ASN A 724 18.06 -4.77 -14.44
CA ASN A 724 18.28 -3.45 -13.87
C ASN A 724 19.67 -3.39 -13.19
N LEU A 725 19.77 -2.88 -11.96
CA LEU A 725 21.03 -2.76 -11.22
C LEU A 725 21.45 -4.05 -10.48
N THR A 726 20.99 -5.22 -10.93
CA THR A 726 21.25 -6.52 -10.31
C THR A 726 21.62 -7.58 -11.34
N THR A 727 22.23 -8.70 -10.94
CA THR A 727 22.65 -9.77 -11.87
C THR A 727 22.12 -11.15 -11.48
N ARG A 728 22.17 -12.08 -12.43
CA ARG A 728 21.71 -13.47 -12.34
C ARG A 728 22.73 -14.41 -12.95
N TYR A 729 22.81 -15.62 -12.41
CA TYR A 729 23.39 -16.75 -13.15
C TYR A 729 22.29 -17.49 -13.89
N GLN A 730 22.52 -17.79 -15.15
CA GLN A 730 21.69 -18.71 -15.93
C GLN A 730 22.27 -20.12 -15.81
N LEU A 731 21.43 -21.09 -15.45
CA LEU A 731 21.76 -22.50 -15.31
C LEU A 731 21.78 -23.20 -16.68
N ASN A 732 22.30 -24.43 -16.72
CA ASN A 732 22.41 -25.19 -17.97
C ASN A 732 21.05 -25.50 -18.64
N ASN A 733 19.95 -25.51 -17.87
CA ASN A 733 18.57 -25.67 -18.34
C ASN A 733 17.86 -24.35 -18.70
N GLY A 734 18.60 -23.24 -18.86
CA GLY A 734 18.06 -21.94 -19.26
C GLY A 734 17.46 -21.10 -18.14
N ASN A 735 17.09 -21.71 -17.01
CA ASN A 735 16.56 -21.05 -15.81
C ASN A 735 17.59 -20.17 -15.10
N TYR A 736 17.15 -19.30 -14.19
CA TYR A 736 17.96 -18.30 -13.50
C TYR A 736 17.99 -18.49 -11.98
N VAL A 737 19.11 -18.10 -11.38
CA VAL A 737 19.29 -17.92 -9.92
C VAL A 737 19.95 -16.58 -9.62
N THR A 738 19.70 -16.06 -8.42
CA THR A 738 20.29 -14.79 -7.97
C THR A 738 21.82 -14.84 -7.89
N ALA A 739 22.50 -13.83 -8.43
CA ALA A 739 23.95 -13.67 -8.32
C ALA A 739 24.37 -12.83 -7.08
N ASN A 740 23.50 -12.71 -6.09
CA ASN A 740 23.77 -12.01 -4.83
C ASN A 740 24.83 -12.76 -3.99
N ARG A 741 25.96 -12.10 -3.73
CA ARG A 741 27.13 -12.62 -2.99
C ARG A 741 26.83 -13.01 -1.53
N LYS A 742 25.72 -12.58 -0.92
CA LYS A 742 25.28 -13.06 0.40
C LYS A 742 24.54 -14.40 0.32
N LEU A 743 23.99 -14.76 -0.84
CA LEU A 743 23.15 -15.94 -1.03
C LEU A 743 23.89 -17.07 -1.77
N VAL A 744 24.81 -16.73 -2.67
CA VAL A 744 25.71 -17.66 -3.39
C VAL A 744 27.18 -17.26 -3.26
N ILE A 745 28.07 -18.23 -3.44
CA ILE A 745 29.52 -18.05 -3.58
C ILE A 745 30.01 -18.69 -4.87
N SER A 746 30.98 -18.07 -5.54
CA SER A 746 31.66 -18.65 -6.70
C SER A 746 32.55 -19.82 -6.29
N GLY A 747 32.67 -20.81 -7.16
CA GLY A 747 33.40 -22.05 -6.92
C GLY A 747 32.66 -23.07 -6.04
N LYS A 748 33.36 -24.15 -5.71
CA LYS A 748 32.90 -25.22 -4.82
C LYS A 748 33.24 -24.87 -3.37
N LEU A 749 32.26 -24.94 -2.46
CA LEU A 749 32.48 -24.78 -1.02
C LEU A 749 32.04 -26.04 -0.27
N GLU A 750 32.97 -26.75 0.38
CA GLU A 750 32.62 -27.89 1.24
C GLU A 750 31.65 -27.46 2.35
N GLN A 751 30.62 -28.29 2.59
CA GLN A 751 29.66 -28.07 3.67
C GLN A 751 29.81 -29.10 4.79
N PRO A 752 29.66 -28.69 6.05
CA PRO A 752 29.56 -29.63 7.17
C PRO A 752 28.20 -30.35 7.11
N THR A 753 28.22 -31.61 6.69
CA THR A 753 27.07 -32.54 6.68
C THR A 753 26.90 -33.25 8.03
N LYS A 754 28.01 -33.49 8.74
CA LYS A 754 28.08 -34.12 10.06
C LYS A 754 29.07 -33.38 10.96
N ILE A 755 28.84 -33.43 12.27
CA ILE A 755 29.75 -32.93 13.30
C ILE A 755 29.86 -33.94 14.46
N LYS A 756 31.04 -34.08 15.06
CA LYS A 756 31.30 -34.86 16.28
C LYS A 756 31.59 -33.92 17.46
N ALA A 757 30.92 -34.12 18.60
CA ALA A 757 31.13 -33.32 19.80
C ALA A 757 32.50 -33.63 20.46
N LYS A 758 33.38 -32.62 20.58
CA LYS A 758 34.71 -32.73 21.24
C LYS A 758 34.61 -32.64 22.76
N LYS A 759 33.61 -31.90 23.25
CA LYS A 759 33.24 -31.76 24.67
C LYS A 759 31.73 -32.02 24.80
N THR A 760 31.23 -32.17 26.02
CA THR A 760 29.78 -32.10 26.27
C THR A 760 29.27 -30.72 25.87
N ILE A 761 28.16 -30.67 25.13
CA ILE A 761 27.52 -29.43 24.67
C ILE A 761 26.01 -29.51 24.90
N TYR A 762 25.28 -28.44 24.58
CA TYR A 762 23.83 -28.40 24.70
C TYR A 762 23.16 -28.07 23.36
N ARG A 763 21.95 -28.58 23.19
CA ARG A 763 21.01 -28.26 22.12
C ARG A 763 20.05 -27.18 22.60
N TYR A 764 19.69 -26.24 21.73
CA TYR A 764 18.85 -25.08 22.05
C TYR A 764 17.75 -24.87 21.00
N SER A 765 16.68 -24.15 21.37
CA SER A 765 15.53 -23.87 20.47
C SER A 765 15.91 -23.07 19.23
N ASN A 766 16.74 -22.04 19.38
CA ASN A 766 17.11 -21.12 18.31
C ASN A 766 18.64 -20.89 18.20
N ALA A 767 19.08 -20.26 17.12
CA ALA A 767 20.50 -19.97 16.88
C ALA A 767 21.12 -19.01 17.92
N ASN A 768 20.31 -18.19 18.58
CA ASN A 768 20.73 -17.29 19.66
C ASN A 768 20.92 -18.00 21.01
N PHE A 769 20.53 -19.28 21.12
CA PHE A 769 20.57 -20.10 22.33
C PHE A 769 19.60 -19.69 23.45
N GLY A 770 18.38 -19.25 23.09
CA GLY A 770 17.33 -18.86 24.05
C GLY A 770 16.97 -19.93 25.08
N LYS A 771 16.20 -20.97 24.70
CA LYS A 771 15.84 -22.09 25.61
C LYS A 771 16.80 -23.27 25.39
N ARG A 772 17.42 -23.79 26.45
CA ARG A 772 18.15 -25.07 26.44
C ARG A 772 17.12 -26.20 26.30
N ILE A 773 17.34 -27.12 25.37
CA ILE A 773 16.49 -28.30 25.14
C ILE A 773 17.10 -29.55 25.75
N SER A 774 18.34 -29.90 25.41
CA SER A 774 18.94 -31.17 25.86
C SER A 774 20.47 -31.16 25.89
N LYS A 775 21.05 -32.13 26.63
CA LYS A 775 22.49 -32.35 26.78
C LYS A 775 22.98 -33.29 25.67
N VAL A 776 24.08 -32.94 25.02
CA VAL A 776 24.76 -33.76 24.00
C VAL A 776 26.10 -34.19 24.58
N LYS A 777 26.31 -35.50 24.72
CA LYS A 777 27.53 -36.07 25.33
C LYS A 777 28.76 -35.82 24.42
N LYS A 778 29.96 -35.79 25.01
CA LYS A 778 31.23 -35.90 24.27
C LYS A 778 31.18 -37.14 23.37
N GLY A 779 31.70 -37.05 22.15
CA GLY A 779 31.75 -38.14 21.18
C GLY A 779 30.50 -38.29 20.30
N THR A 780 29.33 -37.76 20.68
CA THR A 780 28.10 -37.84 19.87
C THR A 780 28.29 -37.22 18.48
N VAL A 781 27.87 -37.94 17.44
CA VAL A 781 27.78 -37.44 16.06
C VAL A 781 26.38 -36.88 15.79
N LEU A 782 26.30 -35.74 15.12
CA LEU A 782 25.04 -35.09 14.74
C LEU A 782 25.05 -34.76 13.23
N LYS A 783 23.97 -35.12 12.53
CA LYS A 783 23.72 -34.68 11.15
C LYS A 783 23.30 -33.20 11.15
N VAL A 784 24.00 -32.38 10.37
CA VAL A 784 23.72 -30.95 10.20
C VAL A 784 22.68 -30.79 9.11
N LYS A 785 21.61 -30.04 9.39
CA LYS A 785 20.58 -29.66 8.40
C LYS A 785 20.99 -28.40 7.63
N LYS A 786 21.53 -27.40 8.34
CA LYS A 786 22.10 -26.15 7.83
C LYS A 786 22.99 -25.48 8.86
N TRP A 787 23.82 -24.51 8.45
CA TRP A 787 24.54 -23.62 9.34
C TRP A 787 24.09 -22.17 9.22
N THR A 788 24.20 -21.44 10.32
CA THR A 788 23.90 -20.00 10.41
C THR A 788 24.82 -19.36 11.48
N TYR A 789 24.58 -18.10 11.84
CA TYR A 789 25.28 -17.41 12.92
C TYR A 789 24.28 -16.75 13.88
N SER A 790 24.59 -16.73 15.18
CA SER A 790 23.81 -16.00 16.18
C SER A 790 23.88 -14.48 15.97
N LYS A 791 22.92 -13.74 16.54
CA LYS A 791 22.79 -12.27 16.44
C LYS A 791 22.94 -11.75 14.99
N PRO A 792 22.17 -12.28 14.01
CA PRO A 792 22.35 -11.94 12.59
C PRO A 792 22.28 -10.44 12.33
N TYR A 793 21.26 -9.76 12.85
CA TYR A 793 20.97 -8.34 12.63
C TYR A 793 21.69 -7.38 13.60
N SER A 794 22.47 -7.89 14.56
CA SER A 794 23.20 -7.03 15.50
C SER A 794 24.29 -6.23 14.78
N LEU A 795 24.22 -4.91 14.88
CA LEU A 795 25.24 -3.99 14.32
C LEU A 795 26.57 -4.05 15.07
N THR A 796 26.59 -4.49 16.34
CA THR A 796 27.79 -4.48 17.20
C THR A 796 28.52 -5.82 17.28
N SER A 797 27.84 -6.95 17.03
CA SER A 797 28.37 -8.30 17.21
C SER A 797 28.64 -9.03 15.89
N PHE A 798 29.83 -9.62 15.71
CA PHE A 798 30.13 -10.51 14.57
C PHE A 798 29.14 -11.69 14.48
N GLY A 799 28.77 -12.26 15.62
CA GLY A 799 27.88 -13.43 15.73
C GLY A 799 28.66 -14.76 15.69
N THR A 800 28.17 -15.79 16.35
CA THR A 800 28.88 -17.08 16.48
C THR A 800 28.27 -18.14 15.58
N LYS A 801 29.07 -18.95 14.88
CA LYS A 801 28.56 -20.03 14.01
C LYS A 801 27.70 -21.02 14.81
N ARG A 802 26.64 -21.52 14.17
CA ARG A 802 25.65 -22.46 14.70
C ARG A 802 25.33 -23.52 13.66
N TYR A 803 25.05 -24.73 14.13
CA TYR A 803 24.55 -25.82 13.31
C TYR A 803 23.13 -26.16 13.74
N GLN A 804 22.18 -26.14 12.79
CA GLN A 804 20.86 -26.74 13.01
C GLN A 804 20.99 -28.25 12.84
N VAL A 805 20.43 -29.00 13.78
CA VAL A 805 20.45 -30.47 13.86
C VAL A 805 19.01 -30.97 14.08
N ALA A 806 18.81 -32.27 14.30
CA ALA A 806 17.51 -32.77 14.75
C ALA A 806 17.15 -32.16 16.13
N GLY A 807 15.93 -31.61 16.25
CA GLY A 807 15.40 -31.05 17.50
C GLY A 807 16.06 -29.76 18.01
N GLY A 808 16.74 -28.96 17.15
CA GLY A 808 17.24 -27.63 17.54
C GLY A 808 18.61 -27.26 16.98
N TYR A 809 19.33 -26.38 17.68
CA TYR A 809 20.63 -25.82 17.30
C TYR A 809 21.73 -26.18 18.30
N VAL A 810 22.96 -26.35 17.80
CA VAL A 810 24.18 -26.58 18.59
C VAL A 810 25.32 -25.64 18.17
N THR A 811 26.40 -25.60 18.96
CA THR A 811 27.52 -24.70 18.72
C THR A 811 28.34 -25.10 17.50
N GLY A 812 28.75 -24.11 16.70
CA GLY A 812 29.65 -24.30 15.57
C GLY A 812 31.12 -23.97 15.86
N ASN A 813 31.50 -23.82 17.14
CA ASN A 813 32.86 -23.49 17.56
C ASN A 813 33.79 -24.73 17.48
N PRO A 814 34.94 -24.67 16.76
CA PRO A 814 35.86 -25.81 16.57
C PRO A 814 36.56 -26.31 17.85
N ALA A 815 36.52 -25.56 18.96
CA ALA A 815 36.94 -26.05 20.27
C ALA A 815 35.97 -27.12 20.83
N TYR A 816 34.69 -27.05 20.45
CA TYR A 816 33.60 -27.87 21.00
C TYR A 816 33.08 -28.93 20.02
N VAL A 817 33.21 -28.73 18.71
CA VAL A 817 32.80 -29.71 17.67
C VAL A 817 33.87 -29.85 16.59
N LYS A 818 34.02 -31.05 16.01
CA LYS A 818 34.83 -31.32 14.81
C LYS A 818 33.89 -31.64 13.64
N ILE A 819 34.12 -31.04 12.46
CA ILE A 819 33.42 -31.45 11.23
C ILE A 819 33.99 -32.82 10.81
N ILE A 820 33.12 -33.74 10.41
CA ILE A 820 33.49 -35.05 9.87
C ILE A 820 32.76 -35.27 8.54
N LYS A 821 33.33 -36.10 7.65
CA LYS A 821 32.70 -36.45 6.37
C LYS A 821 31.61 -37.52 6.57
#